data_AF-A0A7C4P8I9-F1
#
_entry.id   AF-A0A7C4P8I9-F1
#
_cell.length_a   1.000
_cell.length_b   1.000
_cell.length_c   1.000
_cell.angle_alpha   90.00
_cell.angle_beta   90.00
_cell.angle_gamma   90.00
#
_symmetry.space_group_name_H-M   'P 1'
#
loop_
_entity.id
_entity.type
_entity.pdbx_description
1 polymer ?
#
loop_
_entity_poly.entity_id
_entity_poly.type
_entity_poly.pdbx_seq_one_letter_code
_entity_poly.pdbx_strand_id
1 'polypeptide(L)'
;MKRLFIKLCLIAFAFPYIIFSQTLNIENIDPSKYPEIKAEYRVTNNKGEEIRTFSDTDLDAIKITDGGKVRKVKKLYCPPAEKSKFSAIITIDISLSMDSSFKYENGIPVGPTRMQVAKNSAKKFIEKLPDGRFECALTSFDRMAEFNQDFTTDKQALLDSLAKLKPRGGTDYNAGFLKDVLGKPGCLEIARKAKYKRIIIFLTDGNHDKNFGPVKTDEILNLAKELDATIFCLTLGMPMPNELSTISQQTGGKAYPNPATEEDVANIYLEILAKAKEIGTPSPCEAYWDTDCDGGIGKFEVLNPINLSTDINYIIPNNLKPYIEAQSRYPYFENVSTIKDINITLIAKNNPLRITGYYPTDRNFKITSWGGPPPPFDLAKDGPPRNITITYTAPDKFFHYDTLYFTGTACDSFWVIPAAGWIFANDADCGSSLKEKPVTKKFIMFCNYSGAPLWIDEFRLTGGNKSEFKINNSPAPFTLPPDSCIELEITFTPTDLGARSTTFEAVSGSKIWSSNIRGNGSGEAEIESVKGILFPNTQCNIPYRDTTITIKNTGALDLQIQSINITSGNQDFIFPTPPPTPTIPPGEKMDLTVRFAPNSSGTKTGNIEIKSNASNGTLNISLTGTKDSIGFTTNNDKLDFGTICPDQALQLRVMIINNGSIRFTITGTASAHTSLDRTSITLNPTESNEISITFLSNTEGDFNEIITLKDEFSCYQKTLQITAKVAMPKIQNGIVVNLVSTIGSSKDTIITLQNNSDVDLVINSINIGDSQFTTEPLTFPFTIPAKGSKTLRIIYRPTIDQIVNTNLTLKGSPCNFEKDIQLIGNPSLATVEIYAGEHEGLVAEEIQVPIAIRNTLKLKESGTTAIQTTIRIPSGIVESIPPTPAGTDNSGYYEIFLDLPITKDGDQILTTLNLRILRCSTEIMPIAFFGSRSIGGELQIRETNGSLNSKCSSGYIRIENTQAAPGEIFDLPFFLDNPINLSSFHKAINVQLKYNYSLFEPVNFQNITDKGIDAQGYRILEIKLNLPNNITNPTPLGSVQFRGMLGNSKSSTLEIVNINVDHGQATLYSNHANFNLLGICEEGSPRLFNPRGQATLNFPKPNPSSGKIDISFETVEKGITTIWISDLLGNKILEIINNQIEPGEHFITVNLEELNSGTYLILMRTNSQFFSKRLDIIK
;
A
#
# COMPACT_ATOMS: atom_id res chain seq x y z
N MET A 1 32.00 32.67 23.61
CA MET A 1 33.07 33.70 23.49
C MET A 1 34.37 32.96 23.25
N LYS A 2 35.13 33.25 22.17
CA LYS A 2 36.46 33.91 22.19
C LYS A 2 37.32 33.49 23.40
N ARG A 3 38.33 32.62 23.26
CA ARG A 3 39.64 32.73 22.54
C ARG A 3 40.70 33.58 23.27
N LEU A 4 41.63 32.91 23.94
CA LEU A 4 43.05 33.23 24.21
C LEU A 4 43.61 31.97 24.94
N PHE A 5 44.83 31.44 24.76
CA PHE A 5 46.01 31.78 23.94
C PHE A 5 46.50 30.52 23.18
N ILE A 6 47.31 30.67 22.13
CA ILE A 6 48.07 29.54 21.51
C ILE A 6 49.48 30.03 21.12
N LYS A 7 50.44 29.09 21.18
CA LYS A 7 51.82 29.10 20.64
C LYS A 7 52.93 29.60 21.57
N LEU A 8 53.79 28.65 21.97
CA LEU A 8 55.21 28.74 21.62
C LEU A 8 55.77 27.34 21.26
N CYS A 9 56.62 27.30 20.22
CA CYS A 9 57.51 26.20 19.80
C CYS A 9 56.90 24.83 19.42
N LEU A 10 57.66 24.13 18.57
CA LEU A 10 57.39 22.84 17.94
C LEU A 10 58.75 22.14 17.73
N ILE A 11 58.77 20.86 17.35
CA ILE A 11 59.95 20.01 17.08
C ILE A 11 60.59 19.37 18.33
N ALA A 12 60.15 18.15 18.65
CA ALA A 12 60.97 17.06 19.17
C ALA A 12 60.24 15.73 18.90
N PHE A 13 60.72 14.92 17.95
CA PHE A 13 60.10 13.64 17.57
C PHE A 13 60.91 12.48 18.15
N ALA A 14 60.82 12.25 19.47
CA ALA A 14 61.47 11.13 20.15
C ALA A 14 60.77 10.78 21.48
N PHE A 15 60.25 9.55 21.59
CA PHE A 15 59.75 8.84 22.78
C PHE A 15 58.78 9.57 23.75
N PRO A 16 57.62 8.97 24.09
CA PRO A 16 56.85 9.40 25.26
C PRO A 16 57.60 9.00 26.55
N TYR A 17 58.48 9.88 27.04
CA TYR A 17 59.04 9.76 28.38
C TYR A 17 57.93 9.96 29.42
N ILE A 18 57.35 8.85 29.88
CA ILE A 18 56.42 8.84 31.01
C ILE A 18 57.20 9.25 32.26
N ILE A 19 56.90 10.43 32.78
CA ILE A 19 57.51 10.93 34.02
C ILE A 19 56.80 10.25 35.20
N PHE A 20 57.33 9.12 35.65
CA PHE A 20 56.82 8.41 36.82
C PHE A 20 57.14 9.18 38.11
N SER A 21 56.11 9.69 38.77
CA SER A 21 56.23 10.16 40.15
C SER A 21 56.39 8.98 41.10
N GLN A 22 57.19 9.16 42.15
CA GLN A 22 57.08 8.34 43.36
C GLN A 22 55.68 8.53 43.96
N THR A 23 55.06 7.46 44.46
CA THR A 23 53.75 7.54 45.13
C THR A 23 53.69 6.63 46.35
N LEU A 24 52.96 7.09 47.37
CA LEU A 24 52.46 6.29 48.48
C LEU A 24 50.93 6.37 48.41
N ASN A 25 50.27 5.24 48.17
CA ASN A 25 48.82 5.16 48.10
C ASN A 25 48.29 4.20 49.16
N ILE A 26 47.16 4.53 49.79
CA ILE A 26 46.41 3.63 50.66
C ILE A 26 45.16 3.22 49.89
N GLU A 27 45.05 1.95 49.53
CA GLU A 27 43.98 1.43 48.70
C GLU A 27 42.72 1.11 49.52
N ASN A 28 42.89 0.72 50.78
CA ASN A 28 41.79 0.34 51.67
C ASN A 28 42.21 0.41 53.15
N ILE A 29 41.30 0.79 54.04
CA ILE A 29 41.38 0.50 55.49
C ILE A 29 40.24 -0.42 55.89
N ASP A 30 40.55 -1.42 56.70
CA ASP A 30 39.67 -2.50 57.15
C ASP A 30 39.65 -2.53 58.69
N PRO A 31 38.61 -1.97 59.32
CA PRO A 31 38.43 -1.96 60.77
C PRO A 31 37.70 -3.21 61.31
N SER A 32 37.43 -4.23 60.48
CA SER A 32 36.57 -5.37 60.86
C SER A 32 37.08 -6.19 62.05
N LYS A 33 38.37 -6.07 62.39
CA LYS A 33 39.02 -6.73 63.54
C LYS A 33 39.34 -5.79 64.70
N TYR A 34 38.68 -4.63 64.77
CA TYR A 34 38.85 -3.63 65.84
C TYR A 34 38.96 -4.31 67.24
N PRO A 35 39.97 -3.96 68.06
CA PRO A 35 40.85 -2.80 67.95
C PRO A 35 41.96 -2.89 66.89
N GLU A 36 42.23 -4.07 66.31
CA GLU A 36 43.23 -4.23 65.26
C GLU A 36 42.68 -3.74 63.90
N ILE A 37 43.38 -2.81 63.29
CA ILE A 37 43.09 -2.23 61.98
C ILE A 37 44.11 -2.74 60.98
N LYS A 38 43.65 -3.06 59.76
CA LYS A 38 44.52 -3.36 58.61
C LYS A 38 44.37 -2.25 57.56
N ALA A 39 45.49 -1.66 57.16
CA ALA A 39 45.58 -0.87 55.93
C ALA A 39 46.20 -1.70 54.80
N GLU A 40 45.75 -1.47 53.59
CA GLU A 40 46.35 -2.00 52.36
C GLU A 40 46.92 -0.83 51.57
N TYR A 41 48.23 -0.87 51.25
CA TYR A 41 48.98 0.25 50.70
C TYR A 41 49.97 -0.17 49.60
N ARG A 42 50.44 0.81 48.82
CA ARG A 42 51.49 0.65 47.81
C ARG A 42 52.51 1.77 47.90
N VAL A 43 53.74 1.46 47.52
CA VAL A 43 54.85 2.41 47.38
C VAL A 43 55.47 2.22 46.01
N THR A 44 55.57 3.27 45.20
CA THR A 44 56.27 3.23 43.90
C THR A 44 57.52 4.12 43.92
N ASN A 45 58.56 3.69 43.21
CA ASN A 45 59.79 4.44 43.04
C ASN A 45 59.74 5.42 41.85
N ASN A 46 60.81 6.19 41.66
CA ASN A 46 60.93 7.20 40.59
C ASN A 46 61.10 6.61 39.17
N LYS A 47 60.97 5.29 39.00
CA LYS A 47 60.84 4.61 37.72
C LYS A 47 59.45 3.99 37.50
N GLY A 48 58.55 4.13 38.47
CA GLY A 48 57.24 3.47 38.47
C GLY A 48 57.26 2.01 38.97
N GLU A 49 58.40 1.51 39.45
CA GLU A 49 58.52 0.14 40.00
C GLU A 49 57.98 0.12 41.45
N GLU A 50 57.25 -0.94 41.81
CA GLU A 50 56.62 -1.06 43.14
C GLU A 50 57.59 -1.68 44.17
N ILE A 51 57.72 -1.04 45.34
CA ILE A 51 58.55 -1.52 46.44
C ILE A 51 57.77 -2.53 47.29
N ARG A 52 58.24 -3.78 47.29
CA ARG A 52 57.62 -4.93 47.94
C ARG A 52 58.46 -5.58 49.03
N THR A 53 59.47 -4.85 49.54
CA THR A 53 60.43 -5.37 50.53
C THR A 53 59.97 -5.24 51.98
N PHE A 54 58.86 -4.54 52.28
CA PHE A 54 58.40 -4.33 53.65
C PHE A 54 57.87 -5.63 54.26
N SER A 55 58.44 -6.00 55.41
CA SER A 55 58.13 -7.23 56.15
C SER A 55 58.13 -6.98 57.67
N ASP A 56 57.86 -8.03 58.45
CA ASP A 56 57.80 -7.96 59.92
C ASP A 56 59.15 -7.64 60.61
N THR A 57 60.26 -7.56 59.86
CA THR A 57 61.53 -6.99 60.35
C THR A 57 61.65 -5.48 60.14
N ASP A 58 60.78 -4.88 59.33
CA ASP A 58 60.91 -3.51 58.82
C ASP A 58 59.87 -2.55 59.42
N LEU A 59 59.31 -2.88 60.60
CA LEU A 59 58.19 -2.17 61.22
C LEU A 59 58.43 -0.66 61.38
N ASP A 60 59.68 -0.24 61.63
CA ASP A 60 60.08 1.16 61.78
C ASP A 60 60.20 1.93 60.44
N ALA A 61 60.11 1.24 59.29
CA ALA A 61 60.11 1.88 57.97
C ALA A 61 58.80 2.62 57.68
N ILE A 62 57.72 2.32 58.41
CA ILE A 62 56.41 2.97 58.29
C ILE A 62 55.96 3.50 59.64
N LYS A 63 55.73 4.82 59.72
CA LYS A 63 55.16 5.49 60.88
C LYS A 63 53.68 5.77 60.62
N ILE A 64 52.81 5.24 61.49
CA ILE A 64 51.37 5.48 61.48
C ILE A 64 51.03 6.46 62.60
N THR A 65 50.38 7.57 62.28
CA THR A 65 49.82 8.51 63.27
C THR A 65 48.31 8.55 63.08
N ASP A 66 47.55 8.10 64.08
CA ASP A 66 46.10 7.90 63.99
C ASP A 66 45.43 8.49 65.24
N GLY A 67 44.45 9.37 65.04
CA GLY A 67 43.86 10.18 66.11
C GLY A 67 44.87 11.16 66.73
N GLY A 68 45.88 11.59 65.95
CA GLY A 68 47.00 12.41 66.43
C GLY A 68 48.04 11.67 67.28
N LYS A 69 47.82 10.38 67.59
CA LYS A 69 48.73 9.54 68.38
C LYS A 69 49.57 8.67 67.44
N VAL A 70 50.88 8.60 67.65
CA VAL A 70 51.73 7.63 66.94
C VAL A 70 51.37 6.22 67.41
N ARG A 71 50.96 5.36 66.49
CA ARG A 71 50.58 3.97 66.78
C ARG A 71 51.77 3.06 66.49
N LYS A 72 51.97 2.03 67.33
CA LYS A 72 52.96 1.00 67.05
C LYS A 72 52.44 0.11 65.92
N VAL A 73 53.18 0.02 64.82
CA VAL A 73 52.93 -0.97 63.78
C VAL A 73 53.21 -2.36 64.37
N LYS A 74 52.21 -3.24 64.31
CA LYS A 74 52.25 -4.61 64.86
C LYS A 74 52.79 -5.60 63.83
N LYS A 75 52.51 -5.33 62.56
CA LYS A 75 52.81 -6.22 61.43
C LYS A 75 52.94 -5.42 60.13
N LEU A 76 53.92 -5.76 59.29
CA LEU A 76 54.04 -5.33 57.90
C LEU A 76 54.22 -6.56 57.00
N TYR A 77 53.43 -6.66 55.93
CA TYR A 77 53.47 -7.80 55.03
C TYR A 77 53.21 -7.37 53.58
N CYS A 78 54.28 -7.28 52.78
CA CYS A 78 54.16 -7.27 51.32
C CYS A 78 54.06 -8.70 50.77
N PRO A 79 52.97 -9.08 50.09
CA PRO A 79 52.93 -10.33 49.36
C PRO A 79 53.90 -10.29 48.14
N PRO A 80 54.46 -11.43 47.71
CA PRO A 80 55.18 -11.52 46.44
C PRO A 80 54.34 -11.02 45.26
N ALA A 81 54.96 -10.39 44.26
CA ALA A 81 54.24 -9.77 43.14
C ALA A 81 53.32 -10.75 42.38
N GLU A 82 53.73 -12.00 42.23
CA GLU A 82 52.96 -13.10 41.64
C GLU A 82 51.62 -13.39 42.36
N LYS A 83 51.50 -13.00 43.64
CA LYS A 83 50.24 -13.06 44.38
C LYS A 83 49.46 -11.79 44.11
N SER A 84 48.75 -11.73 42.99
CA SER A 84 47.80 -10.64 42.67
C SER A 84 46.50 -10.67 43.51
N LYS A 85 45.85 -9.52 43.68
CA LYS A 85 44.42 -9.43 44.05
C LYS A 85 43.59 -9.08 42.81
N PHE A 86 42.38 -9.62 42.72
CA PHE A 86 41.41 -9.33 41.66
C PHE A 86 39.99 -9.28 42.22
N SER A 87 39.12 -8.54 41.53
CA SER A 87 37.70 -8.42 41.84
C SER A 87 36.91 -9.18 40.77
N ALA A 88 36.45 -10.37 41.12
CA ALA A 88 35.70 -11.25 40.21
C ALA A 88 34.22 -10.89 40.18
N ILE A 89 33.60 -10.95 39.00
CA ILE A 89 32.17 -10.77 38.82
C ILE A 89 31.68 -11.95 37.99
N ILE A 90 30.95 -12.85 38.63
CA ILE A 90 30.33 -13.99 37.96
C ILE A 90 28.96 -13.50 37.47
N THR A 91 28.74 -13.55 36.16
CA THR A 91 27.51 -13.08 35.51
C THR A 91 26.87 -14.24 34.75
N ILE A 92 25.76 -14.76 35.30
CA ILE A 92 25.09 -15.96 34.80
C ILE A 92 23.76 -15.57 34.14
N ASP A 93 23.61 -15.94 32.88
CA ASP A 93 22.32 -15.96 32.19
C ASP A 93 21.34 -16.88 32.94
N ILE A 94 20.16 -16.35 33.24
CA ILE A 94 19.06 -17.08 33.89
C ILE A 94 17.82 -17.15 32.99
N SER A 95 17.96 -16.97 31.67
CA SER A 95 16.90 -17.18 30.68
C SER A 95 16.29 -18.59 30.71
N LEU A 96 15.09 -18.76 30.14
CA LEU A 96 14.39 -20.05 30.11
C LEU A 96 15.11 -21.14 29.30
N SER A 97 15.96 -20.78 28.33
CA SER A 97 16.78 -21.76 27.59
C SER A 97 17.70 -22.55 28.53
N MET A 98 18.22 -21.91 29.59
CA MET A 98 19.12 -22.52 30.55
C MET A 98 18.52 -23.72 31.31
N ASP A 99 17.18 -23.89 31.35
CA ASP A 99 16.57 -25.09 31.94
C ASP A 99 16.58 -26.31 31.00
N SER A 100 17.09 -26.15 29.77
CA SER A 100 17.21 -27.22 28.77
C SER A 100 18.50 -28.03 28.96
N SER A 101 18.42 -29.36 28.81
CA SER A 101 19.61 -30.24 28.80
C SER A 101 20.41 -30.09 27.50
N PHE A 102 21.71 -30.42 27.58
CA PHE A 102 22.63 -30.40 26.43
C PHE A 102 22.35 -31.53 25.42
N LYS A 103 21.70 -32.61 25.85
CA LYS A 103 21.42 -33.80 25.05
C LYS A 103 19.96 -34.21 25.19
N TYR A 104 19.42 -34.78 24.11
CA TYR A 104 18.09 -35.35 24.05
C TYR A 104 18.18 -36.73 23.39
N GLU A 105 17.57 -37.74 24.00
CA GLU A 105 17.48 -39.10 23.45
C GLU A 105 16.00 -39.43 23.25
N ASN A 106 15.60 -39.79 22.02
CA ASN A 106 14.19 -39.98 21.63
C ASN A 106 13.27 -38.79 21.98
N GLY A 107 13.82 -37.57 22.01
CA GLY A 107 13.11 -36.33 22.39
C GLY A 107 13.01 -36.07 23.89
N ILE A 108 13.48 -36.99 24.74
CA ILE A 108 13.53 -36.82 26.20
C ILE A 108 14.86 -36.13 26.56
N PRO A 109 14.89 -35.07 27.39
CA PRO A 109 16.15 -34.47 27.86
C PRO A 109 16.92 -35.45 28.75
N VAL A 110 18.23 -35.60 28.49
CA VAL A 110 19.10 -36.53 29.22
C VAL A 110 20.35 -35.80 29.75
N GLY A 111 20.69 -36.06 31.01
CA GLY A 111 21.76 -35.36 31.72
C GLY A 111 21.33 -33.99 32.27
N PRO A 112 22.25 -33.25 32.90
CA PRO A 112 21.94 -32.02 33.61
C PRO A 112 21.50 -30.89 32.67
N THR A 113 20.71 -29.96 33.21
CA THR A 113 20.35 -28.72 32.53
C THR A 113 21.54 -27.77 32.44
N ARG A 114 21.52 -26.82 31.49
CA ARG A 114 22.58 -25.80 31.36
C ARG A 114 22.72 -24.96 32.63
N MET A 115 21.62 -24.66 33.31
CA MET A 115 21.58 -24.00 34.61
C MET A 115 22.27 -24.82 35.70
N GLN A 116 22.07 -26.14 35.74
CA GLN A 116 22.77 -27.03 36.68
C GLN A 116 24.28 -27.04 36.41
N VAL A 117 24.70 -27.16 35.15
CA VAL A 117 26.11 -27.09 34.76
C VAL A 117 26.73 -25.73 35.11
N ALA A 118 26.04 -24.62 34.84
CA ALA A 118 26.48 -23.28 35.18
C ALA A 118 26.67 -23.10 36.70
N LYS A 119 25.67 -23.47 37.50
CA LYS A 119 25.70 -23.34 38.96
C LYS A 119 26.76 -24.25 39.59
N ASN A 120 26.89 -25.50 39.16
CA ASN A 120 27.89 -26.42 39.69
C ASN A 120 29.32 -25.98 39.33
N SER A 121 29.53 -25.46 38.12
CA SER A 121 30.84 -24.98 37.67
C SER A 121 31.24 -23.65 38.34
N ALA A 122 30.29 -22.72 38.49
CA ALA A 122 30.49 -21.49 39.26
C ALA A 122 30.74 -21.79 40.75
N LYS A 123 30.07 -22.79 41.33
CA LYS A 123 30.37 -23.30 42.68
C LYS A 123 31.82 -23.78 42.78
N LYS A 124 32.28 -24.63 41.86
CA LYS A 124 33.68 -25.10 41.82
C LYS A 124 34.66 -23.93 41.71
N PHE A 125 34.35 -22.90 40.93
CA PHE A 125 35.16 -21.68 40.87
C PHE A 125 35.22 -20.96 42.22
N ILE A 126 34.08 -20.70 42.87
CA ILE A 126 33.99 -20.04 44.19
C ILE A 126 34.75 -20.81 45.26
N GLU A 127 34.62 -22.14 45.30
CA GLU A 127 35.38 -23.01 46.22
C GLU A 127 36.89 -22.91 46.00
N LYS A 128 37.32 -22.77 44.74
CA LYS A 128 38.73 -22.60 44.32
C LYS A 128 39.23 -21.16 44.40
N LEU A 129 38.39 -20.16 44.73
CA LEU A 129 38.84 -18.78 44.85
C LEU A 129 39.94 -18.66 45.95
N PRO A 130 41.06 -17.98 45.68
CA PRO A 130 42.25 -17.99 46.54
C PRO A 130 42.10 -17.03 47.71
N ASP A 131 41.96 -17.56 48.93
CA ASP A 131 41.68 -16.77 50.14
C ASP A 131 42.67 -15.60 50.33
N GLY A 132 42.13 -14.42 50.65
CA GLY A 132 42.90 -13.17 50.77
C GLY A 132 43.35 -12.53 49.43
N ARG A 133 43.13 -13.20 48.29
CA ARG A 133 43.49 -12.69 46.94
C ARG A 133 42.30 -12.37 46.03
N PHE A 134 41.06 -12.48 46.52
CA PHE A 134 39.88 -12.12 45.76
C PHE A 134 38.90 -11.31 46.62
N GLU A 135 38.10 -10.51 45.96
CA GLU A 135 36.70 -10.27 46.33
C GLU A 135 35.84 -10.72 45.14
N CYS A 136 34.62 -11.20 45.38
CA CYS A 136 33.72 -11.62 44.31
C CYS A 136 32.32 -11.05 44.51
N ALA A 137 31.70 -10.63 43.42
CA ALA A 137 30.27 -10.33 43.33
C ALA A 137 29.57 -11.37 42.45
N LEU A 138 28.25 -11.52 42.61
CA LEU A 138 27.41 -12.37 41.77
C LEU A 138 26.29 -11.53 41.15
N THR A 139 26.16 -11.60 39.83
CA THR A 139 25.04 -11.04 39.08
C THR A 139 24.39 -12.12 38.20
N SER A 140 23.13 -11.90 37.86
CA SER A 140 22.41 -12.74 36.90
C SER A 140 21.55 -11.88 35.98
N PHE A 141 21.27 -12.35 34.78
CA PHE A 141 20.46 -11.60 33.83
C PHE A 141 19.49 -12.49 33.04
N ASP A 142 18.33 -11.93 32.73
CA ASP A 142 17.41 -12.46 31.71
C ASP A 142 17.13 -11.34 30.68
N ARG A 143 15.92 -10.76 30.72
CA ARG A 143 15.58 -9.48 30.09
C ARG A 143 15.83 -8.29 31.04
N MET A 144 16.22 -8.60 32.28
CA MET A 144 16.49 -7.69 33.38
C MET A 144 17.82 -8.02 34.02
N ALA A 145 18.39 -7.06 34.74
CA ALA A 145 19.61 -7.25 35.53
C ALA A 145 19.25 -7.56 36.98
N GLU A 146 19.92 -8.55 37.58
CA GLU A 146 19.86 -8.82 39.00
C GLU A 146 21.24 -8.81 39.65
N PHE A 147 21.30 -8.16 40.79
CA PHE A 147 22.46 -8.04 41.64
C PHE A 147 22.22 -8.92 42.87
N ASN A 148 22.85 -10.11 42.89
CA ASN A 148 22.51 -11.16 43.85
C ASN A 148 23.42 -11.15 45.08
N GLN A 149 24.65 -10.64 44.96
CA GLN A 149 25.61 -10.50 46.06
C GLN A 149 26.64 -9.40 45.76
N ASP A 150 26.82 -8.46 46.70
CA ASP A 150 27.88 -7.44 46.65
C ASP A 150 29.28 -8.06 46.88
N PHE A 151 30.33 -7.32 46.52
CA PHE A 151 31.70 -7.78 46.68
C PHE A 151 32.01 -8.26 48.10
N THR A 152 32.31 -9.55 48.21
CA THR A 152 32.64 -10.21 49.47
C THR A 152 33.81 -11.17 49.31
N THR A 153 34.51 -11.40 50.42
CA THR A 153 35.50 -12.48 50.57
C THR A 153 34.87 -13.75 51.15
N ASP A 154 33.61 -13.68 51.61
CA ASP A 154 32.89 -14.83 52.16
C ASP A 154 32.35 -15.73 51.04
N LYS A 155 32.98 -16.91 50.91
CA LYS A 155 32.56 -17.97 49.99
C LYS A 155 31.16 -18.50 50.31
N GLN A 156 30.74 -18.54 51.57
CA GLN A 156 29.42 -19.08 51.92
C GLN A 156 28.30 -18.15 51.47
N ALA A 157 28.41 -16.83 51.71
CA ALA A 157 27.46 -15.84 51.18
C ALA A 157 27.32 -15.92 49.64
N LEU A 158 28.43 -16.15 48.92
CA LEU A 158 28.42 -16.34 47.46
C LEU A 158 27.72 -17.63 47.04
N LEU A 159 27.97 -18.75 47.74
CA LEU A 159 27.31 -20.03 47.48
C LEU A 159 25.81 -19.99 47.81
N ASP A 160 25.44 -19.34 48.92
CA ASP A 160 24.05 -19.14 49.35
C ASP A 160 23.29 -18.20 48.41
N SER A 161 23.97 -17.28 47.73
CA SER A 161 23.38 -16.45 46.68
C SER A 161 23.24 -17.24 45.36
N LEU A 162 24.30 -17.93 44.93
CA LEU A 162 24.31 -18.79 43.75
C LEU A 162 23.23 -19.89 43.80
N ALA A 163 23.00 -20.48 44.97
CA ALA A 163 21.95 -21.47 45.19
C ALA A 163 20.55 -20.96 44.80
N LYS A 164 20.27 -19.66 44.96
CA LYS A 164 18.94 -19.05 44.74
C LYS A 164 18.60 -18.78 43.27
N LEU A 165 19.58 -18.78 42.36
CA LEU A 165 19.32 -18.54 40.92
C LEU A 165 18.38 -19.59 40.31
N LYS A 166 17.44 -19.16 39.46
CA LYS A 166 16.42 -19.98 38.80
C LYS A 166 16.16 -19.50 37.36
N PRO A 167 15.90 -20.38 36.37
CA PRO A 167 15.54 -19.99 35.01
C PRO A 167 14.21 -19.23 34.90
N ARG A 168 14.16 -18.18 34.05
CA ARG A 168 13.01 -17.31 33.75
C ARG A 168 13.35 -16.33 32.62
N GLY A 169 12.35 -15.84 31.87
CA GLY A 169 12.57 -14.82 30.84
C GLY A 169 13.31 -15.29 29.57
N GLY A 170 13.81 -14.33 28.81
CA GLY A 170 14.67 -14.52 27.62
C GLY A 170 16.04 -13.85 27.81
N THR A 171 16.83 -13.67 26.76
CA THR A 171 18.26 -13.30 26.88
C THR A 171 18.58 -11.90 26.36
N ASP A 172 18.89 -10.95 27.24
CA ASP A 172 19.39 -9.61 26.89
C ASP A 172 20.82 -9.36 27.41
N TYR A 173 21.80 -9.36 26.49
CA TYR A 173 23.18 -9.03 26.81
C TYR A 173 23.35 -7.56 27.25
N ASN A 174 22.50 -6.63 26.77
CA ASN A 174 22.60 -5.22 27.11
C ASN A 174 22.24 -5.01 28.59
N ALA A 175 21.15 -5.62 29.08
CA ALA A 175 20.83 -5.70 30.51
C ALA A 175 21.95 -6.39 31.31
N GLY A 176 22.48 -7.52 30.83
CA GLY A 176 23.53 -8.28 31.52
C GLY A 176 24.83 -7.49 31.72
N PHE A 177 25.27 -6.71 30.73
CA PHE A 177 26.50 -5.91 30.81
C PHE A 177 26.30 -4.52 31.43
N LEU A 178 25.28 -3.77 31.01
CA LEU A 178 25.16 -2.32 31.23
C LEU A 178 24.12 -1.98 32.32
N LYS A 179 22.89 -1.68 31.90
CA LYS A 179 21.70 -1.50 32.74
C LYS A 179 20.49 -2.05 32.02
N ASP A 180 19.54 -2.59 32.77
CA ASP A 180 18.25 -2.99 32.19
C ASP A 180 17.30 -1.81 31.94
N VAL A 181 16.13 -2.11 31.39
CA VAL A 181 15.09 -1.12 31.07
C VAL A 181 14.49 -0.40 32.29
N LEU A 182 14.76 -0.86 33.51
CA LEU A 182 14.39 -0.17 34.77
C LEU A 182 15.61 0.52 35.43
N GLY A 183 16.77 0.53 34.77
CA GLY A 183 18.00 1.14 35.28
C GLY A 183 18.75 0.30 36.31
N LYS A 184 18.39 -0.98 36.52
CA LYS A 184 19.15 -1.86 37.42
C LYS A 184 20.56 -2.12 36.86
N PRO A 185 21.59 -2.17 37.71
CA PRO A 185 22.98 -2.32 37.27
C PRO A 185 23.29 -3.75 36.78
N GLY A 186 23.76 -3.86 35.54
CA GLY A 186 24.46 -5.03 35.01
C GLY A 186 25.90 -5.11 35.51
N CYS A 187 26.67 -6.07 34.99
CA CYS A 187 27.95 -6.45 35.58
C CYS A 187 29.03 -5.34 35.54
N LEU A 188 29.06 -4.48 34.52
CA LEU A 188 30.01 -3.36 34.45
C LEU A 188 29.68 -2.24 35.44
N GLU A 189 28.40 -1.98 35.71
CA GLU A 189 27.99 -0.99 36.71
C GLU A 189 28.25 -1.49 38.14
N ILE A 190 28.11 -2.79 38.39
CA ILE A 190 28.60 -3.41 39.63
C ILE A 190 30.13 -3.32 39.72
N ALA A 191 30.86 -3.50 38.60
CA ALA A 191 32.32 -3.39 38.57
C ALA A 191 32.85 -2.02 39.02
N ARG A 192 32.05 -0.94 39.00
CA ARG A 192 32.42 0.36 39.58
C ARG A 192 32.75 0.30 41.08
N LYS A 193 32.21 -0.69 41.82
CA LYS A 193 32.52 -0.92 43.25
C LYS A 193 33.83 -1.69 43.51
N ALA A 194 34.39 -2.35 42.50
CA ALA A 194 35.53 -3.23 42.66
C ALA A 194 36.80 -2.49 43.12
N LYS A 195 37.49 -3.05 44.12
CA LYS A 195 38.74 -2.52 44.70
C LYS A 195 40.00 -2.86 43.89
N TYR A 196 39.99 -3.99 43.19
CA TYR A 196 41.14 -4.52 42.44
C TYR A 196 40.83 -4.66 40.95
N LYS A 197 41.77 -5.24 40.17
CA LYS A 197 41.57 -5.56 38.76
C LYS A 197 40.25 -6.31 38.52
N ARG A 198 39.38 -5.75 37.68
CA ARG A 198 38.03 -6.27 37.39
C ARG A 198 38.10 -7.41 36.39
N ILE A 199 37.53 -8.56 36.78
CA ILE A 199 37.47 -9.77 35.94
C ILE A 199 36.01 -10.22 35.86
N ILE A 200 35.41 -10.05 34.69
CA ILE A 200 34.01 -10.41 34.43
C ILE A 200 33.97 -11.75 33.70
N ILE A 201 33.17 -12.68 34.21
CA ILE A 201 32.91 -13.98 33.60
C ILE A 201 31.44 -14.02 33.19
N PHE A 202 31.19 -13.90 31.89
CA PHE A 202 29.86 -13.77 31.30
C PHE A 202 29.45 -15.08 30.64
N LEU A 203 28.49 -15.80 31.22
CA LEU A 203 28.06 -17.13 30.80
C LEU A 203 26.61 -17.08 30.31
N THR A 204 26.35 -17.58 29.10
CA THR A 204 25.03 -17.60 28.45
C THR A 204 24.78 -18.89 27.66
N ASP A 205 23.53 -19.22 27.35
CA ASP A 205 23.15 -20.25 26.37
C ASP A 205 22.20 -19.77 25.27
N GLY A 206 21.75 -18.52 25.36
CA GLY A 206 20.85 -17.88 24.41
C GLY A 206 21.57 -16.92 23.50
N ASN A 207 21.07 -16.75 22.27
CA ASN A 207 21.38 -15.56 21.48
C ASN A 207 20.64 -14.35 22.06
N HIS A 208 21.23 -13.16 21.91
CA HIS A 208 20.55 -11.90 22.24
C HIS A 208 19.19 -11.77 21.53
N ASP A 209 18.13 -11.58 22.31
CA ASP A 209 16.77 -11.35 21.84
C ASP A 209 16.69 -9.97 21.17
N LYS A 210 16.65 -9.96 19.83
CA LYS A 210 16.71 -8.75 18.98
C LYS A 210 15.58 -7.75 19.23
N ASN A 211 14.56 -8.12 19.99
CA ASN A 211 13.53 -7.18 20.45
C ASN A 211 14.07 -6.11 21.41
N PHE A 212 15.24 -6.33 22.03
CA PHE A 212 15.96 -5.34 22.84
C PHE A 212 17.00 -4.53 22.04
N GLY A 213 16.94 -4.61 20.70
CA GLY A 213 17.83 -3.92 19.78
C GLY A 213 19.04 -4.76 19.35
N PRO A 214 20.12 -4.11 18.87
CA PRO A 214 21.42 -4.76 18.68
C PRO A 214 22.19 -4.84 20.01
N VAL A 215 23.16 -5.76 20.09
CA VAL A 215 24.14 -5.76 21.20
C VAL A 215 24.96 -4.48 21.11
N LYS A 216 24.99 -3.67 22.17
CA LYS A 216 25.70 -2.39 22.22
C LYS A 216 27.22 -2.55 22.40
N THR A 217 27.86 -3.27 21.49
CA THR A 217 29.27 -3.68 21.58
C THR A 217 30.20 -2.51 21.89
N ASP A 218 30.03 -1.35 21.25
CA ASP A 218 30.87 -0.16 21.51
C ASP A 218 30.64 0.47 22.89
N GLU A 219 29.40 0.51 23.40
CA GLU A 219 29.08 1.05 24.74
C GLU A 219 29.67 0.13 25.83
N ILE A 220 29.53 -1.19 25.65
CA ILE A 220 30.11 -2.23 26.51
C ILE A 220 31.64 -2.13 26.49
N LEU A 221 32.26 -2.00 25.32
CA LEU A 221 33.72 -1.91 25.18
C LEU A 221 34.29 -0.60 25.75
N ASN A 222 33.62 0.53 25.56
CA ASN A 222 34.07 1.80 26.11
C ASN A 222 34.00 1.80 27.64
N LEU A 223 32.92 1.29 28.22
CA LEU A 223 32.79 1.15 29.68
C LEU A 223 33.77 0.10 30.25
N ALA A 224 33.99 -1.01 29.57
CA ALA A 224 35.00 -1.99 29.99
C ALA A 224 36.42 -1.39 29.99
N LYS A 225 36.75 -0.55 29.00
CA LYS A 225 38.03 0.17 28.91
C LYS A 225 38.14 1.29 29.94
N GLU A 226 37.07 2.04 30.21
CA GLU A 226 36.99 3.04 31.31
C GLU A 226 37.32 2.40 32.67
N LEU A 227 36.81 1.20 32.91
CA LEU A 227 36.96 0.49 34.18
C LEU A 227 38.20 -0.41 34.26
N ASP A 228 39.01 -0.51 33.20
CA ASP A 228 40.10 -1.50 33.08
C ASP A 228 39.62 -2.95 33.36
N ALA A 229 38.42 -3.30 32.89
CA ALA A 229 37.80 -4.59 33.10
C ALA A 229 38.12 -5.59 31.98
N THR A 230 38.57 -6.79 32.34
CA THR A 230 38.81 -7.90 31.40
C THR A 230 37.62 -8.86 31.42
N ILE A 231 37.07 -9.17 30.24
CA ILE A 231 35.82 -9.92 30.08
C ILE A 231 36.08 -11.27 29.42
N PHE A 232 35.55 -12.35 29.99
CA PHE A 232 35.58 -13.70 29.45
C PHE A 232 34.15 -14.17 29.16
N CYS A 233 33.80 -14.39 27.88
CA CYS A 233 32.49 -14.89 27.49
C CYS A 233 32.49 -16.42 27.27
N LEU A 234 31.47 -17.12 27.78
CA LEU A 234 31.27 -18.56 27.65
C LEU A 234 29.87 -18.84 27.07
N THR A 235 29.74 -19.75 26.09
CA THR A 235 28.43 -20.10 25.49
C THR A 235 28.07 -21.58 25.62
N LEU A 236 27.11 -21.92 26.48
CA LEU A 236 26.77 -23.31 26.84
C LEU A 236 25.99 -24.04 25.74
N GLY A 237 26.67 -24.96 25.04
CA GLY A 237 26.04 -25.79 24.00
C GLY A 237 25.56 -25.00 22.77
N MET A 238 26.18 -23.85 22.48
CA MET A 238 25.96 -23.06 21.27
C MET A 238 27.28 -22.42 20.78
N PRO A 239 27.42 -22.10 19.47
CA PRO A 239 28.56 -21.33 18.96
C PRO A 239 28.61 -19.91 19.56
N MET A 240 29.81 -19.33 19.63
CA MET A 240 30.04 -17.98 20.17
C MET A 240 29.57 -16.89 19.18
N PRO A 241 28.69 -15.96 19.58
CA PRO A 241 28.34 -14.78 18.78
C PRO A 241 29.56 -13.87 18.52
N ASN A 242 29.57 -13.19 17.38
CA ASN A 242 30.66 -12.29 16.98
C ASN A 242 30.86 -11.14 17.98
N GLU A 243 29.76 -10.66 18.57
CA GLU A 243 29.69 -9.57 19.52
C GLU A 243 30.39 -9.97 20.83
N LEU A 244 30.02 -11.12 21.44
CA LEU A 244 30.65 -11.64 22.65
C LEU A 244 32.12 -12.04 22.43
N SER A 245 32.45 -12.54 21.24
CA SER A 245 33.84 -12.79 20.82
C SER A 245 34.66 -11.51 20.78
N THR A 246 34.11 -10.45 20.16
CA THR A 246 34.75 -9.13 20.06
C THR A 246 34.92 -8.48 21.43
N ILE A 247 33.91 -8.54 22.30
CA ILE A 247 33.95 -8.04 23.69
C ILE A 247 35.07 -8.73 24.49
N SER A 248 35.19 -10.06 24.37
CA SER A 248 36.26 -10.80 25.06
C SER A 248 37.65 -10.40 24.55
N GLN A 249 37.85 -10.39 23.24
CA GLN A 249 39.16 -10.14 22.64
C GLN A 249 39.65 -8.70 22.89
N GLN A 250 38.79 -7.69 22.71
CA GLN A 250 39.17 -6.28 22.89
C GLN A 250 39.33 -5.84 24.36
N THR A 251 38.96 -6.67 25.33
CA THR A 251 39.20 -6.42 26.77
C THR A 251 40.37 -7.23 27.34
N GLY A 252 41.12 -7.93 26.48
CA GLY A 252 42.26 -8.77 26.87
C GLY A 252 41.87 -10.12 27.48
N GLY A 253 40.60 -10.51 27.35
CA GLY A 253 40.09 -11.80 27.79
C GLY A 253 40.04 -12.83 26.66
N LYS A 254 39.22 -13.87 26.85
CA LYS A 254 39.11 -15.02 25.93
C LYS A 254 37.65 -15.46 25.85
N ALA A 255 37.21 -15.77 24.63
CA ALA A 255 35.88 -16.32 24.36
C ALA A 255 35.95 -17.85 24.25
N TYR A 256 35.01 -18.54 24.89
CA TYR A 256 34.94 -20.00 24.96
C TYR A 256 33.66 -20.52 24.29
N PRO A 257 33.69 -20.88 23.00
CA PRO A 257 32.55 -21.41 22.29
C PRO A 257 32.20 -22.84 22.75
N ASN A 258 30.91 -23.09 22.96
CA ASN A 258 30.31 -24.43 23.02
C ASN A 258 30.88 -25.45 24.05
N PRO A 259 31.34 -25.08 25.28
CA PRO A 259 31.51 -26.09 26.33
C PRO A 259 30.17 -26.77 26.64
N ALA A 260 30.20 -28.09 26.88
CA ALA A 260 29.01 -28.95 26.90
C ALA A 260 28.86 -29.81 28.17
N THR A 261 29.85 -29.78 29.06
CA THR A 261 29.86 -30.52 30.33
C THR A 261 30.29 -29.63 31.50
N GLU A 262 29.99 -30.09 32.72
CA GLU A 262 30.46 -29.46 33.96
C GLU A 262 31.98 -29.54 34.15
N GLU A 263 32.67 -30.43 33.42
CA GLU A 263 34.13 -30.52 33.41
C GLU A 263 34.73 -29.48 32.46
N ASP A 264 34.19 -29.30 31.25
CA ASP A 264 34.62 -28.25 30.32
C ASP A 264 34.54 -26.87 30.97
N VAL A 265 33.38 -26.55 31.55
CA VAL A 265 33.12 -25.23 32.14
C VAL A 265 33.96 -25.02 33.40
N ALA A 266 34.15 -26.05 34.23
CA ALA A 266 35.05 -25.96 35.38
C ALA A 266 36.52 -25.78 34.98
N ASN A 267 36.98 -26.44 33.92
CA ASN A 267 38.33 -26.27 33.38
C ASN A 267 38.53 -24.86 32.79
N ILE A 268 37.52 -24.28 32.13
CA ILE A 268 37.54 -22.88 31.69
C ILE A 268 37.60 -21.93 32.90
N TYR A 269 36.81 -22.16 33.96
CA TYR A 269 36.91 -21.37 35.19
C TYR A 269 38.30 -21.47 35.84
N LEU A 270 38.99 -22.61 35.75
CA LEU A 270 40.38 -22.77 36.20
C LEU A 270 41.39 -22.07 35.28
N GLU A 271 41.18 -22.04 33.96
CA GLU A 271 42.00 -21.23 33.04
C GLU A 271 41.82 -19.73 33.34
N ILE A 272 40.59 -19.25 33.53
CA ILE A 272 40.31 -17.87 33.93
C ILE A 272 40.94 -17.56 35.29
N LEU A 273 40.90 -18.49 36.26
CA LEU A 273 41.55 -18.32 37.56
C LEU A 273 43.09 -18.33 37.47
N ALA A 274 43.67 -19.01 36.48
CA ALA A 274 45.09 -18.90 36.16
C ALA A 274 45.39 -17.54 35.54
N LYS A 275 44.62 -17.10 34.53
CA LYS A 275 44.80 -15.81 33.88
C LYS A 275 44.59 -14.63 34.84
N ALA A 276 43.68 -14.76 35.81
CA ALA A 276 43.48 -13.82 36.91
C ALA A 276 44.73 -13.62 37.78
N LYS A 277 45.64 -14.59 37.85
CA LYS A 277 46.93 -14.42 38.53
C LYS A 277 47.84 -13.48 37.75
N GLU A 278 47.88 -13.64 36.42
CA GLU A 278 48.73 -12.85 35.51
C GLU A 278 48.24 -11.41 35.32
N ILE A 279 46.93 -11.21 35.11
CA ILE A 279 46.36 -9.89 34.80
C ILE A 279 45.97 -9.09 36.05
N GLY A 280 45.80 -9.77 37.19
CA GLY A 280 45.42 -9.14 38.45
C GLY A 280 46.52 -8.20 38.95
N THR A 281 46.12 -7.06 39.50
CA THR A 281 47.03 -6.15 40.22
C THR A 281 47.79 -6.92 41.31
N PRO A 282 49.14 -6.85 41.40
CA PRO A 282 49.90 -7.56 42.43
C PRO A 282 49.38 -7.13 43.82
N SER A 283 49.30 -8.01 44.82
CA SER A 283 48.58 -7.67 46.08
C SER A 283 49.21 -6.46 46.77
N PRO A 284 48.44 -5.47 47.24
CA PRO A 284 49.01 -4.37 48.04
C PRO A 284 49.72 -4.92 49.28
N CYS A 285 50.66 -4.15 49.82
CA CYS A 285 51.27 -4.46 51.09
C CYS A 285 50.29 -4.16 52.23
N GLU A 286 50.35 -4.93 53.31
CA GLU A 286 49.40 -4.88 54.42
C GLU A 286 50.10 -4.38 55.69
N ALA A 287 49.52 -3.40 56.37
CA ALA A 287 50.04 -2.82 57.62
C ALA A 287 48.99 -2.90 58.72
N TYR A 288 49.41 -3.30 59.92
CA TYR A 288 48.50 -3.55 61.06
C TYR A 288 48.88 -2.74 62.28
N TRP A 289 47.90 -2.15 62.97
CA TRP A 289 48.07 -1.44 64.25
C TRP A 289 46.80 -1.54 65.10
N ASP A 290 46.92 -1.31 66.40
CA ASP A 290 45.75 -1.16 67.27
C ASP A 290 45.36 0.33 67.39
N THR A 291 44.07 0.61 67.24
CA THR A 291 43.50 1.96 67.41
C THR A 291 42.61 2.03 68.66
N ASP A 292 42.13 3.23 68.97
CA ASP A 292 41.16 3.47 70.04
C ASP A 292 39.80 3.93 69.49
N CYS A 293 38.87 4.20 70.41
CA CYS A 293 37.44 4.23 70.17
C CYS A 293 36.93 5.27 69.17
N ASP A 294 37.72 6.30 68.86
CA ASP A 294 37.30 7.36 67.95
C ASP A 294 37.38 6.90 66.48
N GLY A 295 38.54 6.37 66.09
CA GLY A 295 38.95 6.20 64.68
C GLY A 295 39.37 7.54 64.08
N GLY A 296 40.61 7.63 63.58
CA GLY A 296 41.22 8.92 63.25
C GLY A 296 41.44 9.21 61.76
N ILE A 297 42.00 10.39 61.54
CA ILE A 297 42.85 10.66 60.38
C ILE A 297 44.12 9.81 60.58
N GLY A 298 44.26 8.76 59.78
CA GLY A 298 45.46 7.93 59.71
C GLY A 298 46.45 8.55 58.76
N LYS A 299 47.46 9.25 59.29
CA LYS A 299 48.63 9.70 58.54
C LYS A 299 49.64 8.56 58.45
N PHE A 300 49.96 8.14 57.23
CA PHE A 300 50.98 7.14 56.93
C PHE A 300 52.22 7.82 56.37
N GLU A 301 53.37 7.53 56.98
CA GLU A 301 54.67 8.07 56.59
C GLU A 301 55.63 6.89 56.33
N VAL A 302 55.98 6.64 55.06
CA VAL A 302 56.97 5.63 54.65
C VAL A 302 58.34 6.31 54.65
N LEU A 303 59.07 6.17 55.75
CA LEU A 303 60.29 6.92 56.05
C LEU A 303 61.50 6.42 55.23
N ASN A 304 61.54 5.13 54.92
CA ASN A 304 62.63 4.46 54.24
C ASN A 304 62.04 3.52 53.15
N PRO A 305 62.49 3.54 51.88
CA PRO A 305 63.62 4.29 51.31
C PRO A 305 63.25 5.59 50.56
N ILE A 306 61.98 6.05 50.59
CA ILE A 306 61.51 7.16 49.74
C ILE A 306 60.97 8.39 50.51
N ASN A 307 60.73 8.30 51.81
CA ASN A 307 60.23 9.42 52.65
C ASN A 307 58.94 10.07 52.10
N LEU A 308 57.90 9.24 51.93
CA LEU A 308 56.58 9.66 51.42
C LEU A 308 55.55 9.73 52.54
N SER A 309 54.54 10.57 52.37
CA SER A 309 53.44 10.77 53.33
C SER A 309 52.11 10.81 52.61
N THR A 310 51.07 10.25 53.22
CA THR A 310 49.67 10.44 52.81
C THR A 310 48.73 10.34 54.02
N ASP A 311 47.55 10.94 53.93
CA ASP A 311 46.54 11.00 54.98
C ASP A 311 45.24 10.33 54.49
N ILE A 312 44.60 9.53 55.35
CA ILE A 312 43.30 8.91 55.06
C ILE A 312 42.39 8.93 56.28
N ASN A 313 41.10 9.22 56.08
CA ASN A 313 40.11 9.26 57.14
C ASN A 313 39.37 7.92 57.23
N TYR A 314 39.28 7.34 58.42
CA TYR A 314 38.38 6.22 58.69
C TYR A 314 37.71 6.38 60.05
N ILE A 315 36.57 5.73 60.25
CA ILE A 315 35.82 5.72 61.51
C ILE A 315 35.63 4.27 61.97
N ILE A 316 35.54 4.07 63.28
CA ILE A 316 35.20 2.76 63.84
C ILE A 316 33.66 2.62 63.88
N PRO A 317 33.08 1.60 63.22
CA PRO A 317 31.65 1.33 63.30
C PRO A 317 31.18 1.12 64.75
N ASN A 318 30.08 1.76 65.14
CA ASN A 318 29.60 1.77 66.53
C ASN A 318 29.32 0.36 67.08
N ASN A 319 28.96 -0.61 66.24
CA ASN A 319 28.77 -2.02 66.61
C ASN A 319 30.07 -2.78 66.94
N LEU A 320 31.25 -2.17 66.73
CA LEU A 320 32.55 -2.71 67.14
C LEU A 320 33.13 -2.02 68.39
N LYS A 321 32.61 -0.84 68.78
CA LYS A 321 33.09 -0.03 69.91
C LYS A 321 32.67 -0.66 71.25
N PRO A 322 33.60 -1.12 72.12
CA PRO A 322 33.25 -1.73 73.41
C PRO A 322 32.66 -0.74 74.42
N TYR A 323 31.62 -1.18 75.14
CA TYR A 323 31.04 -0.44 76.26
C TYR A 323 30.68 -1.36 77.44
N ILE A 324 30.49 -0.77 78.63
CA ILE A 324 30.08 -1.49 79.84
C ILE A 324 28.58 -1.30 80.09
N GLU A 325 27.88 -2.43 80.12
CA GLU A 325 26.50 -2.56 80.59
C GLU A 325 26.52 -2.93 82.08
N ALA A 326 25.63 -2.33 82.87
CA ALA A 326 25.56 -2.55 84.31
C ALA A 326 24.11 -2.64 84.79
N GLN A 327 23.81 -3.64 85.63
CA GLN A 327 22.43 -3.97 86.06
C GLN A 327 21.69 -2.82 86.76
N SER A 328 22.41 -1.95 87.48
CA SER A 328 21.91 -0.64 87.87
C SER A 328 23.05 0.37 87.88
N ARG A 329 22.83 1.52 87.25
CA ARG A 329 23.71 2.70 87.38
C ARG A 329 23.33 3.59 88.58
N TYR A 330 22.23 3.30 89.27
CA TYR A 330 21.75 4.05 90.43
C TYR A 330 21.34 3.11 91.59
N PRO A 331 22.31 2.52 92.32
CA PRO A 331 22.03 1.60 93.43
C PRO A 331 21.74 2.35 94.74
N TYR A 332 20.50 2.32 95.20
CA TYR A 332 20.05 2.99 96.43
C TYR A 332 20.26 2.14 97.68
N PHE A 333 20.60 2.78 98.80
CA PHE A 333 20.83 2.13 100.09
C PHE A 333 19.68 2.44 101.06
N GLU A 334 18.75 1.50 101.20
CA GLU A 334 17.62 1.61 102.11
C GLU A 334 17.96 1.18 103.56
N ASN A 335 17.29 1.83 104.53
CA ASN A 335 17.30 1.46 105.95
C ASN A 335 18.71 1.35 106.58
N VAL A 336 19.58 2.31 106.28
CA VAL A 336 20.97 2.34 106.75
C VAL A 336 21.05 2.97 108.14
N SER A 337 21.40 2.16 109.14
CA SER A 337 21.67 2.62 110.51
C SER A 337 23.13 2.94 110.77
N THR A 338 24.06 2.24 110.11
CA THR A 338 25.53 2.47 110.18
C THR A 338 26.25 2.06 108.89
N ILE A 339 26.13 0.80 108.45
CA ILE A 339 26.78 0.27 107.23
C ILE A 339 25.80 -0.60 106.46
N LYS A 340 25.85 -0.55 105.12
CA LYS A 340 25.02 -1.37 104.23
C LYS A 340 25.79 -1.70 102.93
N ASP A 341 25.55 -2.90 102.39
CA ASP A 341 26.10 -3.36 101.11
C ASP A 341 25.01 -3.53 100.05
N ILE A 342 25.38 -3.34 98.78
CA ILE A 342 24.56 -3.68 97.61
C ILE A 342 25.43 -4.26 96.48
N ASN A 343 24.90 -5.23 95.75
CA ASN A 343 25.59 -5.86 94.62
C ASN A 343 25.05 -5.34 93.29
N ILE A 344 25.94 -5.04 92.34
CA ILE A 344 25.61 -4.80 90.94
C ILE A 344 26.48 -5.69 90.05
N THR A 345 26.13 -5.80 88.76
CA THR A 345 26.85 -6.67 87.81
C THR A 345 27.29 -5.89 86.58
N LEU A 346 28.44 -6.26 86.01
CA LEU A 346 29.07 -5.61 84.86
C LEU A 346 29.24 -6.60 83.69
N ILE A 347 28.90 -6.17 82.46
CA ILE A 347 29.05 -6.95 81.22
C ILE A 347 29.76 -6.09 80.17
N ALA A 348 30.68 -6.68 79.39
CA ALA A 348 31.27 -6.04 78.22
C ALA A 348 30.47 -6.34 76.95
N LYS A 349 30.11 -5.29 76.21
CA LYS A 349 29.30 -5.37 74.97
C LYS A 349 30.09 -4.90 73.76
N ASN A 350 29.69 -5.35 72.58
CA ASN A 350 30.33 -5.16 71.25
C ASN A 350 31.74 -5.74 71.09
N ASN A 351 32.62 -5.63 72.08
CA ASN A 351 33.98 -6.17 72.09
C ASN A 351 34.45 -6.44 73.55
N PRO A 352 35.50 -7.24 73.78
CA PRO A 352 36.11 -7.33 75.10
C PRO A 352 36.70 -5.99 75.54
N LEU A 353 36.80 -5.77 76.85
CA LEU A 353 37.40 -4.55 77.40
C LEU A 353 38.08 -4.83 78.73
N ARG A 354 39.03 -3.96 79.10
CA ARG A 354 39.77 -4.03 80.36
C ARG A 354 39.32 -2.90 81.29
N ILE A 355 38.94 -3.23 82.52
CA ILE A 355 38.79 -2.25 83.60
C ILE A 355 40.14 -2.14 84.30
N THR A 356 40.69 -0.93 84.39
CA THR A 356 42.01 -0.64 84.98
C THR A 356 41.92 -0.09 86.40
N GLY A 357 40.77 0.46 86.81
CA GLY A 357 40.56 1.02 88.15
C GLY A 357 39.21 1.68 88.31
N TYR A 358 39.02 2.36 89.43
CA TYR A 358 37.91 3.29 89.67
C TYR A 358 38.37 4.42 90.59
N TYR A 359 37.61 5.52 90.61
CA TYR A 359 37.73 6.56 91.63
C TYR A 359 36.33 6.95 92.16
N PRO A 360 36.09 6.86 93.49
CA PRO A 360 34.94 7.47 94.13
C PRO A 360 35.19 8.97 94.37
N THR A 361 34.15 9.79 94.48
CA THR A 361 34.28 11.20 94.88
C THR A 361 33.93 11.45 96.35
N ASP A 362 33.11 10.60 96.96
CA ASP A 362 32.90 10.50 98.41
C ASP A 362 33.55 9.23 98.98
N ARG A 363 34.15 9.34 100.16
CA ARG A 363 34.79 8.23 100.87
C ARG A 363 33.79 7.33 101.61
N ASN A 364 32.53 7.72 101.73
CA ASN A 364 31.50 6.90 102.37
C ASN A 364 31.03 5.74 101.50
N PHE A 365 31.17 5.85 100.17
CA PHE A 365 30.84 4.82 99.19
C PHE A 365 32.12 4.17 98.64
N LYS A 366 32.20 2.83 98.68
CA LYS A 366 33.41 2.09 98.25
C LYS A 366 33.04 0.78 97.56
N ILE A 367 33.81 0.40 96.55
CA ILE A 367 33.77 -0.96 96.01
C ILE A 367 34.62 -1.85 96.91
N THR A 368 33.97 -2.74 97.67
CA THR A 368 34.58 -3.62 98.67
C THR A 368 34.81 -5.04 98.18
N SER A 369 34.08 -5.48 97.15
CA SER A 369 34.31 -6.73 96.44
C SER A 369 34.19 -6.55 94.93
N TRP A 370 35.04 -7.27 94.19
CA TRP A 370 35.10 -7.24 92.73
C TRP A 370 34.66 -8.55 92.08
N GLY A 371 34.07 -9.49 92.82
CA GLY A 371 33.67 -10.80 92.31
C GLY A 371 34.84 -11.63 91.74
N GLY A 372 36.05 -11.40 92.27
CA GLY A 372 37.32 -11.86 91.73
C GLY A 372 38.44 -10.85 92.06
N PRO A 373 39.63 -10.96 91.44
CA PRO A 373 40.74 -10.03 91.67
C PRO A 373 40.36 -8.57 91.34
N PRO A 374 40.81 -7.57 92.12
CA PRO A 374 40.55 -6.16 91.84
C PRO A 374 41.19 -5.73 90.49
N PRO A 375 40.84 -4.55 89.94
CA PRO A 375 41.45 -4.03 88.73
C PRO A 375 43.00 -3.99 88.83
N PRO A 376 43.72 -4.24 87.72
CA PRO A 376 43.21 -4.37 86.35
C PRO A 376 42.70 -5.78 86.00
N PHE A 377 41.53 -5.87 85.36
CA PHE A 377 40.98 -7.14 84.85
C PHE A 377 40.23 -6.95 83.52
N ASP A 378 40.08 -8.04 82.77
CA ASP A 378 39.38 -8.09 81.50
C ASP A 378 37.95 -8.62 81.65
N LEU A 379 37.05 -8.16 80.76
CA LEU A 379 35.70 -8.66 80.56
C LEU A 379 35.57 -9.09 79.10
N ALA A 380 35.16 -10.34 78.87
CA ALA A 380 34.94 -10.88 77.53
C ALA A 380 33.66 -10.31 76.90
N LYS A 381 33.69 -10.09 75.57
CA LYS A 381 32.51 -9.70 74.78
C LYS A 381 31.35 -10.67 75.06
N ASP A 382 30.21 -10.14 75.49
CA ASP A 382 28.99 -10.90 75.77
C ASP A 382 29.21 -12.09 76.73
N GLY A 383 30.27 -12.00 77.55
CA GLY A 383 30.64 -13.00 78.54
C GLY A 383 29.76 -12.97 79.80
N PRO A 384 30.01 -13.89 80.75
CA PRO A 384 29.23 -13.95 81.98
C PRO A 384 29.35 -12.66 82.80
N PRO A 385 28.26 -12.16 83.40
CA PRO A 385 28.26 -10.94 84.20
C PRO A 385 29.20 -11.05 85.40
N ARG A 386 29.94 -9.98 85.66
CA ARG A 386 30.86 -9.89 86.80
C ARG A 386 30.26 -9.06 87.92
N ASN A 387 29.98 -9.70 89.05
CA ASN A 387 29.37 -9.07 90.22
C ASN A 387 30.40 -8.23 90.99
N ILE A 388 30.02 -7.03 91.40
CA ILE A 388 30.80 -6.18 92.31
C ILE A 388 29.91 -5.69 93.45
N THR A 389 30.51 -5.49 94.64
CA THR A 389 29.80 -5.02 95.84
C THR A 389 30.20 -3.60 96.16
N ILE A 390 29.21 -2.72 96.28
CA ILE A 390 29.37 -1.35 96.78
C ILE A 390 28.89 -1.32 98.23
N THR A 391 29.72 -0.82 99.12
CA THR A 391 29.40 -0.57 100.53
C THR A 391 29.19 0.92 100.74
N TYR A 392 28.13 1.29 101.47
CA TYR A 392 27.91 2.62 102.02
C TYR A 392 28.07 2.59 103.55
N THR A 393 28.82 3.54 104.09
CA THR A 393 28.95 3.81 105.53
C THR A 393 28.28 5.15 105.84
N ALA A 394 27.18 5.14 106.59
CA ALA A 394 26.42 6.35 106.91
C ALA A 394 27.15 7.19 107.98
N PRO A 395 27.53 8.45 107.69
CA PRO A 395 28.11 9.33 108.70
C PRO A 395 27.05 9.98 109.60
N ASP A 396 25.82 10.14 109.09
CA ASP A 396 24.68 10.75 109.76
C ASP A 396 23.34 10.29 109.11
N LYS A 397 22.24 11.04 109.32
CA LYS A 397 20.89 10.72 108.82
C LYS A 397 20.39 11.64 107.68
N PHE A 398 21.26 12.46 107.10
CA PHE A 398 20.94 13.32 105.95
C PHE A 398 21.13 12.58 104.62
N PHE A 399 20.86 13.27 103.51
CA PHE A 399 21.02 12.71 102.17
C PHE A 399 22.48 12.72 101.72
N HIS A 400 23.02 11.55 101.41
CA HIS A 400 24.37 11.38 100.83
C HIS A 400 24.28 10.65 99.49
N TYR A 401 25.17 10.99 98.56
CA TYR A 401 25.33 10.33 97.26
C TYR A 401 26.76 10.51 96.73
N ASP A 402 27.17 9.67 95.76
CA ASP A 402 28.50 9.72 95.11
C ASP A 402 28.42 9.45 93.60
N THR A 403 29.52 9.63 92.86
CA THR A 403 29.71 9.06 91.52
C THR A 403 30.98 8.21 91.47
N LEU A 404 30.80 6.90 91.34
CA LEU A 404 31.86 5.92 91.16
C LEU A 404 32.24 5.86 89.67
N TYR A 405 33.32 6.53 89.28
CA TYR A 405 33.84 6.50 87.91
C TYR A 405 34.81 5.35 87.71
N PHE A 406 34.67 4.58 86.64
CA PHE A 406 35.57 3.48 86.31
C PHE A 406 36.52 3.88 85.18
N THR A 407 37.77 3.43 85.25
CA THR A 407 38.77 3.62 84.20
C THR A 407 39.02 2.31 83.46
N GLY A 408 39.25 2.38 82.15
CA GLY A 408 39.42 1.19 81.32
C GLY A 408 39.43 1.48 79.83
N THR A 409 39.29 0.43 79.01
CA THR A 409 39.25 0.50 77.54
C THR A 409 37.82 0.50 76.96
N ALA A 410 36.85 0.99 77.74
CA ALA A 410 35.50 1.24 77.25
C ALA A 410 35.47 2.57 76.48
N CYS A 411 34.65 2.65 75.44
CA CYS A 411 34.55 3.83 74.58
C CYS A 411 33.68 4.95 75.14
N ASP A 412 32.74 4.61 76.00
CA ASP A 412 31.91 5.57 76.73
C ASP A 412 32.34 5.64 78.20
N SER A 413 32.28 6.83 78.80
CA SER A 413 32.50 7.03 80.23
C SER A 413 31.44 6.30 81.05
N PHE A 414 31.86 5.20 81.70
CA PHE A 414 31.00 4.37 82.55
C PHE A 414 31.21 4.70 84.04
N TRP A 415 30.08 4.91 84.73
CA TRP A 415 30.00 5.30 86.14
C TRP A 415 28.72 4.77 86.79
N VAL A 416 28.67 4.84 88.13
CA VAL A 416 27.54 4.40 88.98
C VAL A 416 27.32 5.41 90.11
N ILE A 417 26.07 5.77 90.41
CA ILE A 417 25.68 6.81 91.40
C ILE A 417 24.85 6.21 92.55
N PRO A 418 25.45 5.88 93.71
CA PRO A 418 24.72 5.42 94.91
C PRO A 418 24.17 6.56 95.79
N ALA A 419 23.10 6.33 96.59
CA ALA A 419 22.50 7.35 97.48
C ALA A 419 21.59 6.83 98.65
N ALA A 420 21.24 7.67 99.66
CA ALA A 420 20.28 7.37 100.76
C ALA A 420 19.68 8.58 101.57
N GLY A 421 18.35 8.58 101.89
CA GLY A 421 17.67 9.24 103.08
C GLY A 421 17.04 10.67 102.99
N TRP A 422 15.70 10.87 103.19
CA TRP A 422 15.02 12.21 103.10
C TRP A 422 13.52 12.32 103.57
N ILE A 423 12.92 13.54 103.73
CA ILE A 423 11.44 13.83 103.81
C ILE A 423 10.95 14.40 102.46
N PHE A 424 10.05 13.72 101.73
CA PHE A 424 9.70 14.08 100.35
C PHE A 424 8.21 14.09 100.03
N ALA A 425 7.85 14.93 99.06
CA ALA A 425 6.73 14.67 98.16
C ALA A 425 7.23 13.79 96.99
N ASN A 426 6.44 12.80 96.56
CA ASN A 426 6.75 11.96 95.41
C ASN A 426 6.24 12.58 94.11
N ASP A 427 7.01 12.50 93.03
CA ASP A 427 6.48 12.66 91.68
C ASP A 427 5.47 11.53 91.40
N ALA A 428 4.38 11.83 90.72
CA ALA A 428 3.35 10.86 90.37
C ALA A 428 3.06 10.87 88.87
N ASP A 429 3.09 9.71 88.22
CA ASP A 429 2.73 9.57 86.81
C ASP A 429 1.35 8.94 86.64
N CYS A 430 0.38 9.75 86.25
CA CYS A 430 -0.96 9.32 85.85
C CYS A 430 -0.91 8.40 84.62
N GLY A 431 0.19 8.36 83.87
CA GLY A 431 0.39 7.63 82.64
C GLY A 431 -0.20 8.36 81.43
N SER A 432 -0.34 7.65 80.32
CA SER A 432 -1.09 8.17 79.17
C SER A 432 -2.59 8.05 79.39
N SER A 433 -3.34 9.10 79.04
CA SER A 433 -4.80 9.05 78.86
C SER A 433 -5.17 9.75 77.56
N LEU A 434 -6.29 9.34 76.98
CA LEU A 434 -6.83 9.94 75.76
C LEU A 434 -7.35 11.36 76.05
N LYS A 435 -7.26 12.26 75.07
CA LYS A 435 -7.81 13.62 75.18
C LYS A 435 -9.26 13.60 75.67
N GLU A 436 -9.55 14.44 76.66
CA GLU A 436 -10.84 14.58 77.35
C GLU A 436 -11.35 13.32 78.09
N LYS A 437 -10.52 12.27 78.24
CA LYS A 437 -10.85 11.08 79.06
C LYS A 437 -10.11 11.12 80.41
N PRO A 438 -10.84 11.04 81.54
CA PRO A 438 -10.21 10.98 82.85
C PRO A 438 -9.57 9.61 83.10
N VAL A 439 -8.34 9.61 83.62
CA VAL A 439 -7.74 8.46 84.31
C VAL A 439 -7.54 8.81 85.79
N THR A 440 -7.92 7.90 86.68
CA THR A 440 -7.81 8.09 88.13
C THR A 440 -6.91 7.02 88.73
N LYS A 441 -5.92 7.42 89.52
CA LYS A 441 -4.94 6.54 90.16
C LYS A 441 -4.63 7.00 91.58
N LYS A 442 -4.18 6.09 92.43
CA LYS A 442 -3.70 6.38 93.78
C LYS A 442 -2.19 6.37 93.85
N PHE A 443 -1.63 7.30 94.62
CA PHE A 443 -0.20 7.48 94.80
C PHE A 443 0.13 7.82 96.24
N ILE A 444 1.22 7.27 96.76
CA ILE A 444 1.80 7.70 98.03
C ILE A 444 2.49 9.05 97.80
N MET A 445 1.75 10.16 97.93
CA MET A 445 2.17 11.48 97.46
C MET A 445 3.16 12.20 98.38
N PHE A 446 3.16 11.92 99.69
CA PHE A 446 4.01 12.62 100.65
C PHE A 446 4.40 11.72 101.83
N CYS A 447 5.68 11.74 102.22
CA CYS A 447 6.30 10.84 103.19
C CYS A 447 7.13 11.59 104.23
N ASN A 448 6.84 11.36 105.50
CA ASN A 448 7.59 11.88 106.65
C ASN A 448 8.51 10.80 107.26
N TYR A 449 9.62 10.49 106.58
CA TYR A 449 10.70 9.66 107.14
C TYR A 449 11.68 10.48 108.02
N SER A 450 11.15 11.42 108.82
CA SER A 450 11.89 12.03 109.92
C SER A 450 11.38 11.50 111.25
N GLY A 451 12.25 11.47 112.25
CA GLY A 451 11.92 11.00 113.60
C GLY A 451 11.00 11.92 114.41
N ALA A 452 10.19 12.77 113.77
CA ALA A 452 9.27 13.71 114.42
C ALA A 452 7.96 13.83 113.61
N PRO A 453 6.79 13.99 114.26
CA PRO A 453 5.52 14.19 113.57
C PRO A 453 5.47 15.56 112.87
N LEU A 454 4.76 15.62 111.74
CA LEU A 454 4.64 16.80 110.90
C LEU A 454 3.17 17.20 110.71
N TRP A 455 2.83 18.45 111.02
CA TRP A 455 1.51 19.02 110.74
C TRP A 455 1.40 19.43 109.26
N ILE A 456 0.25 19.19 108.64
CA ILE A 456 -0.06 19.58 107.26
C ILE A 456 -1.34 20.42 107.26
N ASP A 457 -1.24 21.64 106.72
CA ASP A 457 -2.36 22.58 106.63
C ASP A 457 -3.20 22.35 105.37
N GLU A 458 -2.56 22.20 104.21
CA GLU A 458 -3.22 21.91 102.94
C GLU A 458 -2.36 21.08 101.97
N PHE A 459 -3.03 20.38 101.06
CA PHE A 459 -2.45 19.86 99.82
C PHE A 459 -3.08 20.61 98.64
N ARG A 460 -2.26 21.14 97.72
CA ARG A 460 -2.74 21.93 96.58
C ARG A 460 -1.95 21.65 95.30
N LEU A 461 -2.51 22.08 94.16
CA LEU A 461 -1.90 21.98 92.83
C LEU A 461 -1.58 23.38 92.26
N THR A 462 -0.34 23.58 91.84
CA THR A 462 0.21 24.86 91.38
C THR A 462 0.99 24.70 90.07
N GLY A 463 1.19 25.81 89.35
CA GLY A 463 1.92 25.83 88.07
C GLY A 463 1.25 25.03 86.93
N GLY A 464 1.96 24.96 85.81
CA GLY A 464 1.71 24.06 84.67
C GLY A 464 0.26 23.88 84.24
N ASN A 465 -0.08 22.63 83.90
CA ASN A 465 -1.37 22.16 83.40
C ASN A 465 -2.39 21.91 84.52
N LYS A 466 -2.37 22.63 85.65
CA LYS A 466 -3.14 22.27 86.85
C LYS A 466 -4.65 22.05 86.66
N SER A 467 -5.27 22.64 85.63
CA SER A 467 -6.68 22.41 85.27
C SER A 467 -6.97 21.01 84.73
N GLU A 468 -5.94 20.31 84.25
CA GLU A 468 -6.01 18.95 83.72
C GLU A 468 -5.83 17.89 84.83
N PHE A 469 -5.58 18.30 86.09
CA PHE A 469 -5.33 17.42 87.24
C PHE A 469 -6.20 17.77 88.45
N LYS A 470 -6.57 16.77 89.27
CA LYS A 470 -7.40 16.96 90.47
C LYS A 470 -7.03 15.96 91.57
N ILE A 471 -6.90 16.46 92.80
CA ILE A 471 -6.87 15.62 94.02
C ILE A 471 -8.31 15.27 94.39
N ASN A 472 -8.67 13.99 94.48
CA ASN A 472 -10.03 13.54 94.79
C ASN A 472 -10.29 13.46 96.30
N ASN A 473 -9.30 13.02 97.09
CA ASN A 473 -9.36 12.93 98.54
C ASN A 473 -8.21 13.72 99.18
N SER A 474 -8.45 14.97 99.59
CA SER A 474 -7.49 15.72 100.41
C SER A 474 -7.90 15.62 101.89
N PRO A 475 -7.14 14.93 102.76
CA PRO A 475 -7.48 14.75 104.18
C PRO A 475 -6.96 15.88 105.08
N ALA A 476 -6.40 16.95 104.52
CA ALA A 476 -5.85 18.07 105.26
C ALA A 476 -6.96 19.02 105.79
N PRO A 477 -6.78 19.68 106.95
CA PRO A 477 -5.56 19.69 107.78
C PRO A 477 -5.45 18.49 108.74
N PHE A 478 -4.23 17.95 108.92
CA PHE A 478 -3.96 16.79 109.80
C PHE A 478 -2.48 16.66 110.21
N THR A 479 -2.18 15.77 111.17
CA THR A 479 -0.81 15.41 111.56
C THR A 479 -0.37 14.09 110.90
N LEU A 480 0.76 14.10 110.20
CA LEU A 480 1.43 12.91 109.66
C LEU A 480 2.52 12.42 110.64
N PRO A 481 2.41 11.21 111.22
CA PRO A 481 3.41 10.66 112.15
C PRO A 481 4.83 10.50 111.57
N PRO A 482 5.85 10.25 112.41
CA PRO A 482 7.15 9.74 111.98
C PRO A 482 7.00 8.45 111.16
N ASP A 483 7.96 8.21 110.26
CA ASP A 483 8.10 7.02 109.42
C ASP A 483 6.82 6.60 108.67
N SER A 484 5.99 7.58 108.30
CA SER A 484 4.68 7.36 107.68
C SER A 484 4.45 8.25 106.45
N CYS A 485 3.54 7.82 105.57
CA CYS A 485 3.20 8.50 104.33
C CYS A 485 1.68 8.59 104.13
N ILE A 486 1.24 9.49 103.24
CA ILE A 486 -0.16 9.64 102.85
C ILE A 486 -0.39 9.17 101.40
N GLU A 487 -1.48 8.43 101.18
CA GLU A 487 -1.97 8.08 99.84
C GLU A 487 -3.05 9.08 99.40
N LEU A 488 -2.85 9.70 98.22
CA LEU A 488 -3.82 10.57 97.57
C LEU A 488 -4.23 9.97 96.23
N GLU A 489 -5.51 10.11 95.90
CA GLU A 489 -6.12 9.73 94.64
C GLU A 489 -6.15 10.94 93.71
N ILE A 490 -5.54 10.80 92.55
CA ILE A 490 -5.37 11.84 91.55
C ILE A 490 -6.10 11.45 90.27
N THR A 491 -6.97 12.34 89.78
CA THR A 491 -7.53 12.27 88.43
C THR A 491 -6.75 13.16 87.49
N PHE A 492 -6.44 12.66 86.29
CA PHE A 492 -5.85 13.38 85.17
C PHE A 492 -6.76 13.28 83.95
N THR A 493 -7.12 14.43 83.38
CA THR A 493 -7.97 14.56 82.19
C THR A 493 -7.26 15.49 81.20
N PRO A 494 -6.42 14.97 80.29
CA PRO A 494 -5.67 15.80 79.37
C PRO A 494 -6.60 16.55 78.42
N THR A 495 -6.43 17.87 78.30
CA THR A 495 -7.18 18.67 77.32
C THR A 495 -6.50 18.75 75.97
N ASP A 496 -5.20 18.42 75.87
CA ASP A 496 -4.44 18.38 74.63
C ASP A 496 -3.31 17.34 74.68
N LEU A 497 -2.71 17.06 73.53
CA LEU A 497 -1.73 15.98 73.37
C LEU A 497 -0.35 16.31 73.96
N GLY A 498 0.47 15.27 74.15
CA GLY A 498 1.83 15.34 74.69
C GLY A 498 1.88 15.45 76.22
N ALA A 499 3.09 15.61 76.75
CA ALA A 499 3.34 15.62 78.19
C ALA A 499 2.64 16.79 78.90
N ARG A 500 2.01 16.49 80.03
CA ARG A 500 1.29 17.41 80.91
C ARG A 500 1.84 17.28 82.31
N SER A 501 1.94 18.40 83.03
CA SER A 501 2.41 18.38 84.41
C SER A 501 1.86 19.53 85.25
N THR A 502 1.67 19.28 86.53
CA THR A 502 1.39 20.29 87.56
C THR A 502 2.31 20.04 88.74
N THR A 503 2.68 21.09 89.46
CA THR A 503 3.33 20.96 90.76
C THR A 503 2.26 20.58 91.79
N PHE A 504 2.56 19.58 92.62
CA PHE A 504 1.86 19.28 93.86
C PHE A 504 2.62 19.94 95.02
N GLU A 505 1.90 20.55 95.95
CA GLU A 505 2.47 21.19 97.14
C GLU A 505 1.79 20.67 98.41
N ALA A 506 2.60 20.25 99.38
CA ALA A 506 2.22 19.97 100.76
C ALA A 506 2.69 21.13 101.65
N VAL A 507 1.77 21.77 102.36
CA VAL A 507 2.01 23.01 103.13
C VAL A 507 1.99 22.74 104.63
N SER A 508 2.96 23.32 105.36
CA SER A 508 3.08 23.27 106.82
C SER A 508 3.57 24.61 107.35
N GLY A 509 2.64 25.48 107.76
CA GLY A 509 2.91 26.86 108.14
C GLY A 509 3.60 27.64 107.02
N SER A 510 4.88 27.98 107.22
CA SER A 510 5.72 28.67 106.24
C SER A 510 6.56 27.73 105.36
N LYS A 511 6.48 26.42 105.55
CA LYS A 511 7.21 25.40 104.77
C LYS A 511 6.31 24.80 103.70
N ILE A 512 6.90 24.54 102.54
CA ILE A 512 6.25 23.87 101.41
C ILE A 512 7.21 22.80 100.91
N TRP A 513 6.72 21.57 100.74
CA TRP A 513 7.39 20.52 99.96
C TRP A 513 6.64 20.34 98.66
N SER A 514 7.36 20.21 97.56
CA SER A 514 6.76 20.09 96.22
C SER A 514 7.32 18.91 95.43
N SER A 515 6.46 18.37 94.57
CA SER A 515 6.79 17.37 93.54
C SER A 515 5.98 17.64 92.28
N ASN A 516 6.20 16.87 91.23
CA ASN A 516 5.47 17.00 89.96
C ASN A 516 4.50 15.84 89.80
N ILE A 517 3.21 16.16 89.65
CA ILE A 517 2.27 15.22 89.05
C ILE A 517 2.40 15.39 87.54
N ARG A 518 2.56 14.28 86.83
CA ARG A 518 2.72 14.20 85.39
C ARG A 518 1.67 13.26 84.81
N GLY A 519 1.41 13.43 83.52
CA GLY A 519 0.59 12.55 82.72
C GLY A 519 0.82 12.88 81.25
N ASN A 520 0.44 12.00 80.35
CA ASN A 520 0.61 12.23 78.92
C ASN A 520 -0.75 12.26 78.22
N GLY A 521 -1.04 13.33 77.49
CA GLY A 521 -2.14 13.37 76.55
C GLY A 521 -1.79 12.51 75.35
N SER A 522 -2.16 11.23 75.36
CA SER A 522 -2.08 10.40 74.16
C SER A 522 -3.19 10.80 73.20
N GLY A 523 -2.83 11.00 71.93
CA GLY A 523 -3.82 10.95 70.86
C GLY A 523 -4.27 9.50 70.65
N GLU A 524 -5.30 9.32 69.86
CA GLU A 524 -5.70 7.99 69.40
C GLU A 524 -4.88 7.62 68.14
N ALA A 525 -4.96 6.36 67.70
CA ALA A 525 -4.64 6.03 66.31
C ALA A 525 -5.82 6.51 65.45
N GLU A 526 -5.53 7.19 64.34
CA GLU A 526 -6.55 7.68 63.42
C GLU A 526 -6.21 7.22 62.01
N ILE A 527 -7.17 6.60 61.32
CA ILE A 527 -6.99 6.19 59.93
C ILE A 527 -7.59 7.24 58.99
N GLU A 528 -6.75 7.81 58.13
CA GLU A 528 -7.13 8.72 57.04
C GLU A 528 -6.94 8.02 55.69
N SER A 529 -7.95 8.09 54.83
CA SER A 529 -7.83 7.79 53.41
C SER A 529 -8.97 8.46 52.64
N VAL A 530 -8.99 8.28 51.31
CA VAL A 530 -10.11 8.70 50.47
C VAL A 530 -11.40 7.99 50.87
N LYS A 531 -12.51 8.74 51.04
CA LYS A 531 -13.83 8.17 51.40
C LYS A 531 -14.51 7.41 50.25
N GLY A 532 -14.02 7.63 49.02
CA GLY A 532 -14.44 6.88 47.86
C GLY A 532 -13.51 7.09 46.68
N ILE A 533 -13.59 6.16 45.73
CA ILE A 533 -12.78 6.12 44.51
C ILE A 533 -13.70 5.95 43.32
N LEU A 534 -13.62 6.90 42.39
CA LEU A 534 -14.13 6.75 41.05
C LEU A 534 -12.99 6.24 40.16
N PHE A 535 -13.04 4.96 39.78
CA PHE A 535 -12.15 4.43 38.76
C PHE A 535 -12.46 5.12 37.42
N PRO A 536 -11.43 5.45 36.61
CA PRO A 536 -11.63 5.85 35.22
C PRO A 536 -12.45 4.79 34.48
N ASN A 537 -13.37 5.20 33.61
CA ASN A 537 -14.17 4.25 32.84
C ASN A 537 -13.28 3.26 32.08
N THR A 538 -13.78 2.03 31.94
CA THR A 538 -13.07 0.96 31.25
C THR A 538 -13.84 0.46 30.05
N GLN A 539 -13.15 0.37 28.92
CA GLN A 539 -13.65 -0.13 27.64
C GLN A 539 -13.28 -1.62 27.52
N CYS A 540 -13.83 -2.36 26.55
CA CYS A 540 -13.59 -3.81 26.50
C CYS A 540 -12.11 -4.20 26.27
N ASN A 541 -11.36 -3.36 25.55
CA ASN A 541 -9.94 -3.53 25.24
C ASN A 541 -9.03 -3.21 26.44
N ILE A 542 -9.60 -2.67 27.51
CA ILE A 542 -8.95 -2.40 28.78
C ILE A 542 -9.66 -3.30 29.82
N PRO A 543 -9.23 -4.56 29.98
CA PRO A 543 -9.96 -5.55 30.77
C PRO A 543 -10.02 -5.22 32.27
N TYR A 544 -9.14 -4.32 32.75
CA TYR A 544 -9.16 -3.82 34.11
C TYR A 544 -8.51 -2.43 34.23
N ARG A 545 -8.82 -1.72 35.32
CA ARG A 545 -8.11 -0.53 35.80
C ARG A 545 -7.60 -0.76 37.21
N ASP A 546 -6.32 -0.49 37.44
CA ASP A 546 -5.74 -0.48 38.78
C ASP A 546 -5.71 0.95 39.33
N THR A 547 -5.87 1.09 40.64
CA THR A 547 -5.75 2.37 41.36
C THR A 547 -5.17 2.11 42.74
N THR A 548 -4.31 3.01 43.19
CA THR A 548 -3.63 2.92 44.48
C THR A 548 -4.35 3.78 45.52
N ILE A 549 -4.62 3.18 46.68
CA ILE A 549 -5.25 3.82 47.84
C ILE A 549 -4.19 4.06 48.89
N THR A 550 -3.82 5.32 49.12
CA THR A 550 -2.95 5.66 50.25
C THR A 550 -3.77 5.68 51.53
N ILE A 551 -3.46 4.76 52.43
CA ILE A 551 -3.92 4.72 53.82
C ILE A 551 -2.86 5.38 54.68
N LYS A 552 -3.24 6.39 55.45
CA LYS A 552 -2.34 7.18 56.29
C LYS A 552 -2.76 7.09 57.75
N ASN A 553 -1.79 7.09 58.65
CA ASN A 553 -2.02 7.33 60.07
C ASN A 553 -1.97 8.85 60.35
N THR A 554 -3.10 9.48 60.72
CA THR A 554 -3.11 10.87 61.23
C THR A 554 -2.97 10.96 62.74
N GLY A 555 -3.12 9.83 63.43
CA GLY A 555 -3.10 9.75 64.88
C GLY A 555 -1.71 9.87 65.48
N ALA A 556 -1.67 9.99 66.80
CA ALA A 556 -0.43 10.10 67.57
C ALA A 556 0.16 8.74 67.97
N LEU A 557 -0.52 7.62 67.65
CA LEU A 557 -0.15 6.26 68.00
C LEU A 557 -0.15 5.36 66.76
N ASP A 558 0.63 4.28 66.80
CA ASP A 558 0.73 3.25 65.76
C ASP A 558 -0.64 2.70 65.31
N LEU A 559 -0.92 2.78 64.02
CA LEU A 559 -2.13 2.28 63.38
C LEU A 559 -1.92 0.83 62.95
N GLN A 560 -2.54 -0.11 63.66
CA GLN A 560 -2.49 -1.54 63.38
C GLN A 560 -3.66 -1.96 62.49
N ILE A 561 -3.37 -2.36 61.25
CA ILE A 561 -4.38 -2.86 60.31
C ILE A 561 -4.69 -4.32 60.65
N GLN A 562 -5.94 -4.61 61.04
CA GLN A 562 -6.39 -5.95 61.43
C GLN A 562 -6.88 -6.75 60.21
N SER A 563 -7.64 -6.11 59.31
CA SER A 563 -8.05 -6.72 58.03
C SER A 563 -8.50 -5.65 57.02
N ILE A 564 -8.39 -6.00 55.74
CA ILE A 564 -8.85 -5.20 54.60
C ILE A 564 -9.67 -6.14 53.70
N ASN A 565 -10.96 -5.87 53.53
CA ASN A 565 -11.89 -6.73 52.80
C ASN A 565 -12.75 -5.95 51.82
N ILE A 566 -13.07 -6.52 50.65
CA ILE A 566 -14.13 -5.98 49.77
C ILE A 566 -15.46 -6.60 50.23
N THR A 567 -16.27 -5.83 50.94
CA THR A 567 -17.53 -6.29 51.56
C THR A 567 -18.73 -6.23 50.61
N SER A 568 -18.62 -5.50 49.50
CA SER A 568 -19.58 -5.52 48.39
C SER A 568 -18.87 -5.25 47.05
N GLY A 569 -19.42 -5.78 45.95
CA GLY A 569 -18.87 -5.60 44.60
C GLY A 569 -17.69 -6.51 44.22
N ASN A 570 -17.40 -7.56 45.00
CA ASN A 570 -16.24 -8.45 44.83
C ASN A 570 -16.16 -9.25 43.51
N GLN A 571 -17.18 -9.19 42.64
CA GLN A 571 -17.18 -9.76 41.29
C GLN A 571 -16.67 -8.79 40.21
N ASP A 572 -16.63 -7.49 40.52
CA ASP A 572 -16.14 -6.42 39.64
C ASP A 572 -14.93 -5.67 40.24
N PHE A 573 -14.68 -5.79 41.56
CA PHE A 573 -13.52 -5.22 42.26
C PHE A 573 -12.72 -6.30 43.01
N ILE A 574 -11.38 -6.32 42.86
CA ILE A 574 -10.47 -7.26 43.54
C ILE A 574 -9.18 -6.58 44.02
N PHE A 575 -8.43 -7.24 44.91
CA PHE A 575 -7.02 -6.91 45.17
C PHE A 575 -6.13 -7.77 44.27
N PRO A 576 -5.21 -7.21 43.45
CA PRO A 576 -4.30 -7.99 42.60
C PRO A 576 -3.34 -8.92 43.35
N THR A 577 -3.04 -8.56 44.60
CA THR A 577 -2.26 -9.32 45.57
C THR A 577 -3.01 -9.33 46.90
N PRO A 578 -2.84 -10.34 47.77
CA PRO A 578 -3.43 -10.32 49.11
C PRO A 578 -3.09 -9.00 49.84
N PRO A 579 -4.08 -8.29 50.41
CA PRO A 579 -3.84 -7.00 51.05
C PRO A 579 -3.01 -7.19 52.34
N PRO A 580 -1.95 -6.39 52.56
CA PRO A 580 -1.12 -6.52 53.74
C PRO A 580 -1.81 -5.98 55.00
N THR A 581 -1.43 -6.52 56.16
CA THR A 581 -1.90 -6.11 57.49
C THR A 581 -0.73 -5.61 58.36
N PRO A 582 -0.10 -4.47 58.04
CA PRO A 582 1.03 -3.96 58.79
C PRO A 582 0.60 -3.06 59.96
N THR A 583 1.58 -2.65 60.74
CA THR A 583 1.51 -1.46 61.60
C THR A 583 2.04 -0.25 60.82
N ILE A 584 1.30 0.86 60.84
CA ILE A 584 1.65 2.12 60.18
C ILE A 584 1.96 3.17 61.27
N PRO A 585 3.22 3.62 61.43
CA PRO A 585 3.59 4.61 62.44
C PRO A 585 2.88 5.98 62.26
N PRO A 586 2.86 6.85 63.28
CA PRO A 586 2.30 8.20 63.19
C PRO A 586 2.85 9.00 62.00
N GLY A 587 1.95 9.55 61.17
CA GLY A 587 2.29 10.32 59.97
C GLY A 587 2.66 9.48 58.73
N GLU A 588 3.00 8.20 58.91
CA GLU A 588 3.38 7.30 57.82
C GLU A 588 2.19 6.77 57.02
N LYS A 589 2.51 6.12 55.90
CA LYS A 589 1.55 5.72 54.86
C LYS A 589 1.78 4.28 54.37
N MET A 590 0.69 3.65 53.94
CA MET A 590 0.68 2.40 53.19
C MET A 590 -0.14 2.58 51.92
N ASP A 591 0.38 2.11 50.79
CA ASP A 591 -0.33 2.10 49.52
C ASP A 591 -0.95 0.72 49.24
N LEU A 592 -2.27 0.69 49.07
CA LEU A 592 -3.08 -0.50 48.77
C LEU A 592 -3.53 -0.46 47.31
N THR A 593 -3.09 -1.40 46.48
CA THR A 593 -3.54 -1.47 45.06
C THR A 593 -4.86 -2.21 44.95
N VAL A 594 -5.82 -1.61 44.23
CA VAL A 594 -7.17 -2.15 44.01
C VAL A 594 -7.48 -2.14 42.52
N ARG A 595 -8.09 -3.22 42.04
CA ARG A 595 -8.40 -3.45 40.63
C ARG A 595 -9.90 -3.46 40.40
N PHE A 596 -10.35 -2.62 39.48
CA PHE A 596 -11.67 -2.69 38.86
C PHE A 596 -11.57 -3.54 37.59
N ALA A 597 -12.16 -4.73 37.59
CA ALA A 597 -12.15 -5.71 36.49
C ALA A 597 -13.60 -6.16 36.18
N PRO A 598 -14.47 -5.26 35.70
CA PRO A 598 -15.89 -5.50 35.56
C PRO A 598 -16.22 -6.49 34.45
N ASN A 599 -17.11 -7.45 34.73
CA ASN A 599 -17.50 -8.44 33.74
C ASN A 599 -18.56 -7.88 32.76
N SER A 600 -19.60 -7.22 33.27
CA SER A 600 -20.70 -6.61 32.50
C SER A 600 -20.62 -5.07 32.43
N SER A 601 -21.23 -4.48 31.39
CA SER A 601 -21.30 -3.03 31.17
C SER A 601 -22.17 -2.30 32.20
N GLY A 602 -21.99 -0.99 32.32
CA GLY A 602 -22.68 -0.11 33.28
C GLY A 602 -21.84 0.23 34.51
N THR A 603 -22.42 1.05 35.39
CA THR A 603 -21.79 1.45 36.65
C THR A 603 -21.85 0.33 37.68
N LYS A 604 -20.71 0.02 38.29
CA LYS A 604 -20.53 -0.92 39.39
C LYS A 604 -20.20 -0.14 40.66
N THR A 605 -20.73 -0.61 41.78
CA THR A 605 -20.39 -0.10 43.10
C THR A 605 -19.91 -1.22 44.01
N GLY A 606 -19.02 -0.88 44.93
CA GLY A 606 -18.47 -1.79 45.92
C GLY A 606 -18.00 -1.01 47.14
N ASN A 607 -17.45 -1.71 48.12
CA ASN A 607 -16.95 -1.09 49.34
C ASN A 607 -15.77 -1.89 49.91
N ILE A 608 -14.69 -1.19 50.26
CA ILE A 608 -13.60 -1.74 51.06
C ILE A 608 -13.87 -1.39 52.52
N GLU A 609 -13.92 -2.42 53.36
CA GLU A 609 -13.92 -2.30 54.81
C GLU A 609 -12.49 -2.50 55.34
N ILE A 610 -11.97 -1.53 56.09
CA ILE A 610 -10.68 -1.57 56.76
C ILE A 610 -10.92 -1.55 58.27
N LYS A 611 -10.57 -2.65 58.94
CA LYS A 611 -10.61 -2.79 60.40
C LYS A 611 -9.23 -2.57 60.98
N SER A 612 -9.14 -1.77 62.03
CA SER A 612 -7.89 -1.35 62.67
C SER A 612 -8.10 -1.05 64.16
N ASN A 613 -7.03 -0.66 64.86
CA ASN A 613 -7.12 -0.11 66.22
C ASN A 613 -7.52 1.38 66.28
N ALA A 614 -7.91 2.01 65.16
CA ALA A 614 -8.23 3.43 65.12
C ALA A 614 -9.57 3.79 65.81
N SER A 615 -9.62 4.93 66.50
CA SER A 615 -10.79 5.35 67.28
C SER A 615 -11.95 5.86 66.44
N ASN A 616 -11.67 6.40 65.25
CA ASN A 616 -12.69 6.75 64.26
C ASN A 616 -13.36 5.50 63.63
N GLY A 617 -12.96 4.30 64.05
CA GLY A 617 -13.67 3.05 63.83
C GLY A 617 -13.30 2.36 62.51
N THR A 618 -14.25 1.58 61.99
CA THR A 618 -14.06 0.85 60.73
C THR A 618 -14.15 1.81 59.55
N LEU A 619 -13.00 2.07 58.90
CA LEU A 619 -12.97 2.90 57.70
C LEU A 619 -13.60 2.15 56.53
N ASN A 620 -14.54 2.80 55.86
CA ASN A 620 -15.21 2.30 54.67
C ASN A 620 -14.87 3.20 53.47
N ILE A 621 -14.38 2.59 52.40
CA ILE A 621 -14.01 3.28 51.14
C ILE A 621 -14.95 2.79 50.05
N SER A 622 -15.83 3.67 49.61
CA SER A 622 -16.77 3.39 48.52
C SER A 622 -16.03 3.27 47.17
N LEU A 623 -16.22 2.15 46.47
CA LEU A 623 -15.68 1.96 45.12
C LEU A 623 -16.80 2.22 44.11
N THR A 624 -16.50 3.00 43.07
CA THR A 624 -17.38 3.19 41.92
C THR A 624 -16.53 3.10 40.65
N GLY A 625 -17.02 2.38 39.65
CA GLY A 625 -16.36 2.29 38.35
C GLY A 625 -17.38 1.95 37.28
N THR A 626 -17.20 2.47 36.06
CA THR A 626 -18.12 2.22 34.95
C THR A 626 -17.42 1.44 33.85
N LYS A 627 -18.02 0.34 33.41
CA LYS A 627 -17.64 -0.33 32.16
C LYS A 627 -18.49 0.24 31.04
N ASP A 628 -17.86 0.89 30.08
CA ASP A 628 -18.58 1.50 28.97
C ASP A 628 -19.22 0.43 28.09
N SER A 629 -20.44 0.72 27.62
CA SER A 629 -21.06 -0.05 26.54
C SER A 629 -20.58 0.52 25.21
N ILE A 630 -19.96 -0.31 24.38
CA ILE A 630 -19.61 0.02 23.00
C ILE A 630 -20.43 -0.90 22.09
N GLY A 631 -21.20 -0.28 21.20
CA GLY A 631 -22.09 -0.97 20.30
C GLY A 631 -22.79 0.02 19.37
N PHE A 632 -23.05 -0.40 18.14
CA PHE A 632 -23.85 0.35 17.19
C PHE A 632 -24.81 -0.57 16.45
N THR A 633 -25.97 -0.02 16.08
CA THR A 633 -26.91 -0.68 15.17
C THR A 633 -26.88 -0.01 13.82
N THR A 634 -27.46 -0.69 12.83
CA THR A 634 -27.64 -0.23 11.46
C THR A 634 -29.07 -0.51 11.05
N ASN A 635 -29.66 0.40 10.27
CA ASN A 635 -31.05 0.26 9.80
C ASN A 635 -31.22 -0.87 8.77
N ASN A 636 -30.15 -1.22 8.05
CA ASN A 636 -30.10 -2.37 7.16
C ASN A 636 -28.70 -3.01 7.21
N ASP A 637 -28.67 -4.35 7.23
CA ASP A 637 -27.45 -5.17 7.30
C ASP A 637 -27.17 -5.89 5.97
N LYS A 638 -28.07 -5.76 4.99
CA LYS A 638 -27.99 -6.37 3.65
C LYS A 638 -28.32 -5.35 2.57
N LEU A 639 -27.30 -4.78 1.94
CA LEU A 639 -27.45 -3.86 0.83
C LEU A 639 -27.47 -4.63 -0.49
N ASP A 640 -28.64 -4.75 -1.09
CA ASP A 640 -28.78 -5.22 -2.45
C ASP A 640 -28.82 -4.04 -3.43
N PHE A 641 -27.74 -3.89 -4.20
CA PHE A 641 -27.62 -2.93 -5.28
C PHE A 641 -28.35 -3.39 -6.56
N GLY A 642 -28.85 -4.63 -6.58
CA GLY A 642 -29.60 -5.18 -7.70
C GLY A 642 -28.75 -5.32 -8.97
N THR A 643 -29.35 -5.09 -10.13
CA THR A 643 -28.64 -5.10 -11.42
C THR A 643 -28.05 -3.73 -11.75
N ILE A 644 -26.76 -3.71 -12.04
CA ILE A 644 -25.97 -2.53 -12.42
C ILE A 644 -25.13 -2.81 -13.66
N CYS A 645 -24.74 -1.74 -14.33
CA CYS A 645 -23.95 -1.80 -15.57
C CYS A 645 -22.45 -1.74 -15.26
N PRO A 646 -21.59 -2.34 -16.10
CA PRO A 646 -20.15 -2.10 -16.03
C PRO A 646 -19.84 -0.60 -16.05
N ASP A 647 -18.89 -0.18 -15.22
CA ASP A 647 -18.47 1.22 -15.00
C ASP A 647 -19.56 2.18 -14.46
N GLN A 648 -20.79 1.70 -14.20
CA GLN A 648 -21.82 2.49 -13.52
C GLN A 648 -21.68 2.39 -12.01
N ALA A 649 -21.36 3.51 -11.37
CA ALA A 649 -21.45 3.64 -9.92
C ALA A 649 -22.92 3.75 -9.48
N LEU A 650 -23.34 2.91 -8.52
CA LEU A 650 -24.62 3.03 -7.83
C LEU A 650 -24.38 3.21 -6.33
N GLN A 651 -25.17 4.06 -5.67
CA GLN A 651 -25.00 4.41 -4.28
C GLN A 651 -26.26 4.09 -3.45
N LEU A 652 -26.06 3.37 -2.35
CA LEU A 652 -27.07 3.13 -1.31
C LEU A 652 -26.59 3.74 0.01
N ARG A 653 -27.50 3.88 0.97
CA ARG A 653 -27.21 4.51 2.27
C ARG A 653 -27.56 3.62 3.45
N VAL A 654 -26.77 3.73 4.51
CA VAL A 654 -27.01 3.05 5.80
C VAL A 654 -26.95 4.08 6.91
N MET A 655 -28.01 4.11 7.71
CA MET A 655 -28.01 4.84 8.98
C MET A 655 -27.37 3.97 10.04
N ILE A 656 -26.25 4.44 10.57
CA ILE A 656 -25.58 3.86 11.73
C ILE A 656 -26.01 4.63 12.97
N ILE A 657 -26.35 3.93 14.06
CA ILE A 657 -26.83 4.52 15.31
C ILE A 657 -25.93 4.02 16.45
N ASN A 658 -25.34 4.93 17.22
CA ASN A 658 -24.60 4.58 18.43
C ASN A 658 -25.59 4.23 19.56
N ASN A 659 -25.68 2.95 19.92
CA ASN A 659 -26.46 2.46 21.06
C ASN A 659 -25.57 2.07 22.27
N GLY A 660 -24.31 2.48 22.26
CA GLY A 660 -23.40 2.44 23.39
C GLY A 660 -23.59 3.62 24.36
N SER A 661 -22.78 3.66 25.42
CA SER A 661 -22.81 4.69 26.46
C SER A 661 -21.77 5.81 26.28
N ILE A 662 -20.85 5.68 25.31
CA ILE A 662 -19.79 6.65 25.04
C ILE A 662 -19.76 7.09 23.57
N ARG A 663 -19.12 8.24 23.34
CA ARG A 663 -18.72 8.69 22.00
C ARG A 663 -17.62 7.76 21.49
N PHE A 664 -17.74 7.28 20.24
CA PHE A 664 -16.67 6.53 19.59
C PHE A 664 -16.67 6.71 18.06
N THR A 665 -15.53 6.45 17.45
CA THR A 665 -15.33 6.43 16.00
C THR A 665 -15.55 5.03 15.44
N ILE A 666 -16.39 4.92 14.43
CA ILE A 666 -16.59 3.72 13.61
C ILE A 666 -15.77 3.89 12.34
N THR A 667 -14.93 2.92 12.05
CA THR A 667 -14.18 2.78 10.81
C THR A 667 -14.85 1.76 9.91
N GLY A 668 -14.93 2.05 8.61
CA GLY A 668 -15.47 1.15 7.60
C GLY A 668 -14.39 0.81 6.58
N THR A 669 -14.10 -0.48 6.41
CA THR A 669 -13.17 -0.96 5.37
C THR A 669 -13.97 -1.31 4.12
N ALA A 670 -13.66 -0.65 3.00
CA ALA A 670 -14.25 -0.96 1.70
C ALA A 670 -13.78 -2.34 1.19
N SER A 671 -14.65 -3.00 0.44
CA SER A 671 -14.33 -4.21 -0.34
C SER A 671 -13.81 -3.84 -1.74
N ALA A 672 -13.43 -4.82 -2.56
CA ALA A 672 -12.77 -4.58 -3.85
C ALA A 672 -13.60 -3.77 -4.85
N HIS A 673 -14.93 -3.87 -4.78
CA HIS A 673 -15.86 -3.20 -5.70
C HIS A 673 -16.76 -2.18 -4.99
N THR A 674 -16.40 -1.75 -3.78
CA THR A 674 -17.14 -0.71 -3.04
C THR A 674 -16.24 0.46 -2.65
N SER A 675 -16.88 1.59 -2.35
CA SER A 675 -16.27 2.75 -1.71
C SER A 675 -17.26 3.36 -0.73
N LEU A 676 -16.76 3.96 0.35
CA LEU A 676 -17.56 4.68 1.33
C LEU A 676 -17.31 6.18 1.12
N ASP A 677 -18.37 7.00 1.20
CA ASP A 677 -18.24 8.46 1.22
C ASP A 677 -17.43 8.96 2.43
N ARG A 678 -17.42 8.19 3.53
CA ARG A 678 -16.57 8.37 4.70
C ARG A 678 -16.06 7.02 5.20
N THR A 679 -14.73 6.86 5.28
CA THR A 679 -14.09 5.68 5.89
C THR A 679 -14.12 5.69 7.42
N SER A 680 -14.46 6.83 8.04
CA SER A 680 -14.62 6.99 9.49
C SER A 680 -15.73 7.97 9.84
N ILE A 681 -16.58 7.63 10.81
CA ILE A 681 -17.56 8.53 11.44
C ILE A 681 -17.42 8.49 12.96
N THR A 682 -17.51 9.62 13.65
CA THR A 682 -17.51 9.65 15.13
C THR A 682 -18.91 10.01 15.62
N LEU A 683 -19.51 9.14 16.43
CA LEU A 683 -20.88 9.28 16.95
C LEU A 683 -20.87 9.44 18.46
N ASN A 684 -21.59 10.44 18.98
CA ASN A 684 -21.94 10.53 20.40
C ASN A 684 -23.02 9.48 20.77
N PRO A 685 -23.26 9.19 22.07
CA PRO A 685 -24.33 8.25 22.47
C PRO A 685 -25.69 8.66 21.93
N THR A 686 -26.48 7.71 21.41
CA THR A 686 -27.78 7.91 20.73
C THR A 686 -27.75 8.73 19.44
N GLU A 687 -26.58 9.23 19.01
CA GLU A 687 -26.43 9.90 17.72
C GLU A 687 -26.52 8.88 16.58
N SER A 688 -27.20 9.27 15.50
CA SER A 688 -27.20 8.57 14.23
C SER A 688 -26.53 9.41 13.14
N ASN A 689 -25.90 8.73 12.19
CA ASN A 689 -25.36 9.36 10.99
C ASN A 689 -25.56 8.43 9.80
N GLU A 690 -25.66 8.99 8.61
CA GLU A 690 -25.88 8.26 7.38
C GLU A 690 -24.56 8.20 6.60
N ILE A 691 -24.12 6.98 6.26
CA ILE A 691 -23.01 6.76 5.33
C ILE A 691 -23.55 6.32 3.98
N SER A 692 -22.87 6.71 2.92
CA SER A 692 -23.21 6.36 1.55
C SER A 692 -22.18 5.37 1.01
N ILE A 693 -22.64 4.16 0.69
CA ILE A 693 -21.82 3.09 0.12
C ILE A 693 -22.08 3.07 -1.38
N THR A 694 -21.04 3.28 -2.16
CA THR A 694 -21.07 3.27 -3.62
C THR A 694 -20.44 1.97 -4.12
N PHE A 695 -21.19 1.15 -4.86
CA PHE A 695 -20.66 -0.01 -5.58
C PHE A 695 -20.24 0.41 -7.00
N LEU A 696 -19.10 -0.10 -7.48
CA LEU A 696 -18.58 0.09 -8.83
C LEU A 696 -17.72 -1.11 -9.25
N SER A 697 -17.97 -1.67 -10.44
CA SER A 697 -17.10 -2.65 -11.08
C SER A 697 -17.09 -2.50 -12.59
N ASN A 698 -15.95 -2.82 -13.21
CA ASN A 698 -15.77 -2.93 -14.65
C ASN A 698 -15.85 -4.39 -15.17
N THR A 699 -16.06 -5.36 -14.27
CA THR A 699 -16.19 -6.79 -14.60
C THR A 699 -17.60 -7.29 -14.36
N GLU A 700 -18.10 -8.15 -15.26
CA GLU A 700 -19.42 -8.78 -15.10
C GLU A 700 -19.37 -9.95 -14.11
N GLY A 701 -20.43 -10.11 -13.32
CA GLY A 701 -20.56 -11.17 -12.34
C GLY A 701 -21.65 -10.91 -11.29
N ASP A 702 -21.93 -11.93 -10.48
CA ASP A 702 -22.70 -11.81 -9.25
C ASP A 702 -21.72 -11.59 -8.08
N PHE A 703 -21.78 -10.42 -7.45
CA PHE A 703 -20.89 -9.99 -6.36
C PHE A 703 -21.60 -10.13 -5.02
N ASN A 704 -20.91 -10.76 -4.06
CA ASN A 704 -21.37 -10.95 -2.68
C ASN A 704 -20.21 -10.62 -1.74
N GLU A 705 -20.08 -9.34 -1.41
CA GLU A 705 -18.96 -8.79 -0.63
C GLU A 705 -19.39 -8.44 0.80
N ILE A 706 -18.42 -8.18 1.68
CA ILE A 706 -18.68 -7.79 3.07
C ILE A 706 -17.91 -6.50 3.38
N ILE A 707 -18.62 -5.46 3.77
CA ILE A 707 -18.05 -4.29 4.42
C ILE A 707 -18.08 -4.52 5.92
N THR A 708 -16.90 -4.53 6.55
CA THR A 708 -16.79 -4.60 8.02
C THR A 708 -16.73 -3.19 8.58
N LEU A 709 -17.77 -2.82 9.35
CA LEU A 709 -17.76 -1.67 10.23
C LEU A 709 -17.18 -2.10 11.59
N LYS A 710 -16.28 -1.31 12.16
CA LYS A 710 -15.57 -1.63 13.40
C LYS A 710 -15.27 -0.36 14.19
N ASP A 711 -15.53 -0.36 15.49
CA ASP A 711 -15.14 0.74 16.38
C ASP A 711 -13.62 0.86 16.58
N GLU A 712 -13.16 2.06 16.91
CA GLU A 712 -11.75 2.37 17.15
C GLU A 712 -11.12 1.57 18.31
N PHE A 713 -11.91 1.11 19.28
CA PHE A 713 -11.44 0.32 20.43
C PHE A 713 -11.40 -1.19 20.13
N SER A 714 -11.88 -1.63 18.96
CA SER A 714 -12.00 -3.04 18.56
C SER A 714 -12.96 -3.87 19.43
N CYS A 715 -13.97 -3.25 20.01
CA CYS A 715 -14.93 -3.86 20.91
C CYS A 715 -16.20 -4.40 20.26
N TYR A 716 -16.62 -3.81 19.15
CA TYR A 716 -17.83 -4.19 18.44
C TYR A 716 -17.62 -4.02 16.92
N GLN A 717 -17.72 -5.12 16.20
CA GLN A 717 -17.71 -5.13 14.74
C GLN A 717 -19.05 -5.59 14.20
N LYS A 718 -19.48 -4.99 13.09
CA LYS A 718 -20.70 -5.37 12.38
C LYS A 718 -20.44 -5.45 10.88
N THR A 719 -20.83 -6.57 10.29
CA THR A 719 -20.67 -6.85 8.86
C THR A 719 -21.93 -6.43 8.10
N LEU A 720 -21.79 -5.58 7.09
CA LEU A 720 -22.81 -5.32 6.09
C LEU A 720 -22.58 -6.28 4.91
N GLN A 721 -23.58 -7.09 4.58
CA GLN A 721 -23.55 -7.92 3.37
C GLN A 721 -23.91 -7.04 2.16
N ILE A 722 -23.08 -7.07 1.13
CA ILE A 722 -23.25 -6.31 -0.12
C ILE A 722 -23.54 -7.30 -1.24
N THR A 723 -24.71 -7.22 -1.88
CA THR A 723 -25.01 -7.94 -3.11
C THR A 723 -25.16 -6.99 -4.28
N ALA A 724 -24.58 -7.34 -5.42
CA ALA A 724 -24.72 -6.60 -6.67
C ALA A 724 -24.55 -7.54 -7.86
N LYS A 725 -25.31 -7.33 -8.94
CA LYS A 725 -25.14 -8.04 -10.20
C LYS A 725 -24.68 -7.08 -11.28
N VAL A 726 -23.43 -7.21 -11.71
CA VAL A 726 -22.86 -6.40 -12.79
C VAL A 726 -23.04 -7.18 -14.09
N ALA A 727 -23.86 -6.69 -15.00
CA ALA A 727 -24.10 -7.38 -16.27
C ALA A 727 -24.55 -6.40 -17.35
N MET A 728 -23.86 -6.40 -18.49
CA MET A 728 -24.32 -5.67 -19.67
C MET A 728 -25.37 -6.51 -20.42
N PRO A 729 -26.53 -5.94 -20.79
CA PRO A 729 -27.50 -6.63 -21.65
C PRO A 729 -26.90 -6.93 -23.02
N LYS A 730 -27.12 -8.15 -23.53
CA LYS A 730 -26.47 -8.67 -24.75
C LYS A 730 -27.46 -9.38 -25.65
N ILE A 731 -27.78 -8.80 -26.80
CA ILE A 731 -28.40 -9.53 -27.91
C ILE A 731 -27.33 -10.30 -28.69
N GLN A 732 -27.69 -11.46 -29.24
CA GLN A 732 -26.81 -12.26 -30.10
C GLN A 732 -26.17 -11.43 -31.23
N ASN A 733 -24.88 -11.65 -31.48
CA ASN A 733 -24.13 -10.99 -32.56
C ASN A 733 -24.36 -11.69 -33.91
N GLY A 734 -24.06 -11.00 -35.01
CA GLY A 734 -24.13 -11.56 -36.36
C GLY A 734 -25.52 -11.62 -36.99
N ILE A 735 -26.53 -10.97 -36.41
CA ILE A 735 -27.83 -10.79 -37.09
C ILE A 735 -27.62 -9.83 -38.27
N VAL A 736 -27.60 -10.40 -39.48
CA VAL A 736 -27.65 -9.67 -40.75
C VAL A 736 -28.89 -10.13 -41.51
N VAL A 737 -29.77 -9.19 -41.84
CA VAL A 737 -31.03 -9.46 -42.53
C VAL A 737 -30.86 -9.09 -43.99
N ASN A 738 -30.84 -10.07 -44.88
CA ASN A 738 -30.66 -9.83 -46.31
C ASN A 738 -31.96 -10.17 -47.06
N LEU A 739 -32.57 -9.18 -47.69
CA LEU A 739 -33.85 -9.29 -48.39
C LEU A 739 -33.71 -8.87 -49.85
N VAL A 740 -34.13 -9.75 -50.76
CA VAL A 740 -34.27 -9.46 -52.19
C VAL A 740 -35.75 -9.25 -52.49
N SER A 741 -36.09 -8.16 -53.19
CA SER A 741 -37.46 -7.89 -53.66
C SER A 741 -37.45 -7.18 -55.01
N THR A 742 -38.54 -7.25 -55.77
CA THR A 742 -38.70 -6.50 -57.03
C THR A 742 -39.18 -5.08 -56.70
N ILE A 743 -38.73 -4.05 -57.42
CA ILE A 743 -39.16 -2.65 -57.15
C ILE A 743 -40.70 -2.55 -57.18
N GLY A 744 -41.26 -1.79 -56.23
CA GLY A 744 -42.72 -1.70 -56.02
C GLY A 744 -43.36 -2.88 -55.28
N SER A 745 -42.66 -4.00 -55.09
CA SER A 745 -43.16 -5.21 -54.40
C SER A 745 -42.54 -5.38 -53.00
N SER A 746 -43.32 -5.85 -52.02
CA SER A 746 -42.89 -6.02 -50.63
C SER A 746 -42.43 -7.45 -50.31
N LYS A 747 -41.33 -7.60 -49.56
CA LYS A 747 -40.86 -8.87 -49.03
C LYS A 747 -40.66 -8.81 -47.51
N ASP A 748 -41.17 -9.80 -46.77
CA ASP A 748 -41.00 -9.90 -45.32
C ASP A 748 -40.12 -11.08 -44.89
N THR A 749 -39.65 -11.02 -43.64
CA THR A 749 -38.99 -12.11 -42.89
C THR A 749 -39.15 -11.92 -41.38
N ILE A 750 -38.87 -12.96 -40.60
CA ILE A 750 -38.90 -12.92 -39.13
C ILE A 750 -37.49 -13.19 -38.59
N ILE A 751 -37.02 -12.32 -37.70
CA ILE A 751 -35.78 -12.51 -36.94
C ILE A 751 -36.08 -12.85 -35.48
N THR A 752 -35.19 -13.61 -34.85
CA THR A 752 -35.22 -13.86 -33.41
C THR A 752 -34.17 -13.01 -32.71
N LEU A 753 -34.59 -12.20 -31.74
CA LEU A 753 -33.74 -11.45 -30.84
C LEU A 753 -33.53 -12.29 -29.57
N GLN A 754 -32.45 -13.06 -29.54
CA GLN A 754 -32.03 -13.81 -28.35
C GLN A 754 -31.21 -12.91 -27.43
N ASN A 755 -31.65 -12.80 -26.18
CA ASN A 755 -30.88 -12.24 -25.08
C ASN A 755 -29.93 -13.33 -24.54
N ASN A 756 -28.63 -13.06 -24.58
CA ASN A 756 -27.58 -13.93 -24.08
C ASN A 756 -27.10 -13.55 -22.67
N SER A 757 -27.53 -12.39 -22.16
CA SER A 757 -27.18 -11.91 -20.82
C SER A 757 -28.09 -12.48 -19.72
N ASP A 758 -27.60 -12.40 -18.48
CA ASP A 758 -28.25 -12.93 -17.27
C ASP A 758 -29.15 -11.88 -16.58
N VAL A 759 -29.64 -10.93 -17.36
CA VAL A 759 -30.51 -9.81 -16.96
C VAL A 759 -31.59 -9.58 -18.02
N ASP A 760 -32.76 -9.13 -17.58
CA ASP A 760 -33.88 -8.78 -18.47
C ASP A 760 -33.55 -7.52 -19.28
N LEU A 761 -33.78 -7.57 -20.59
CA LEU A 761 -33.57 -6.45 -21.51
C LEU A 761 -34.93 -5.87 -21.93
N VAL A 762 -35.21 -4.65 -21.51
CA VAL A 762 -36.41 -3.90 -21.89
C VAL A 762 -36.09 -3.04 -23.13
N ILE A 763 -36.75 -3.32 -24.25
CA ILE A 763 -36.66 -2.51 -25.47
C ILE A 763 -37.68 -1.37 -25.36
N ASN A 764 -37.19 -0.13 -25.43
CA ASN A 764 -37.97 1.09 -25.26
C ASN A 764 -38.35 1.73 -26.60
N SER A 765 -37.53 1.52 -27.63
CA SER A 765 -37.85 1.91 -29.01
C SER A 765 -37.03 1.10 -30.02
N ILE A 766 -37.48 1.10 -31.27
CA ILE A 766 -36.70 0.65 -32.43
C ILE A 766 -36.71 1.79 -33.44
N ASN A 767 -35.54 2.08 -34.03
CA ASN A 767 -35.40 2.99 -35.17
C ASN A 767 -34.86 2.22 -36.38
N ILE A 768 -35.19 2.67 -37.60
CA ILE A 768 -34.77 2.04 -38.86
C ILE A 768 -34.29 3.16 -39.78
N GLY A 769 -33.05 3.07 -40.26
CA GLY A 769 -32.40 4.19 -40.96
C GLY A 769 -32.90 4.49 -42.38
N ASP A 770 -33.65 3.58 -43.01
CA ASP A 770 -34.23 3.78 -44.35
C ASP A 770 -35.73 3.40 -44.36
N SER A 771 -36.57 4.25 -44.95
CA SER A 771 -38.03 4.11 -44.97
C SER A 771 -38.55 2.96 -45.86
N GLN A 772 -37.69 2.39 -46.71
CA GLN A 772 -37.97 1.16 -47.45
C GLN A 772 -37.99 -0.07 -46.52
N PHE A 773 -37.52 0.05 -45.28
CA PHE A 773 -37.62 -0.98 -44.24
C PHE A 773 -38.60 -0.57 -43.13
N THR A 774 -39.47 -1.51 -42.75
CA THR A 774 -40.49 -1.34 -41.70
C THR A 774 -40.63 -2.60 -40.85
N THR A 775 -41.28 -2.48 -39.69
CA THR A 775 -41.76 -3.63 -38.88
C THR A 775 -43.28 -3.67 -38.86
N GLU A 776 -43.84 -4.75 -38.34
CA GLU A 776 -45.22 -4.71 -37.82
C GLU A 776 -45.33 -3.71 -36.64
N PRO A 777 -46.54 -3.21 -36.31
CA PRO A 777 -46.74 -2.34 -35.15
C PRO A 777 -46.35 -3.03 -33.84
N LEU A 778 -45.51 -2.35 -33.05
CA LEU A 778 -45.02 -2.84 -31.75
C LEU A 778 -45.56 -1.97 -30.61
N THR A 779 -45.95 -2.62 -29.51
CA THR A 779 -46.21 -1.96 -28.22
C THR A 779 -44.90 -1.79 -27.46
N PHE A 780 -44.53 -0.55 -27.13
CA PHE A 780 -43.36 -0.23 -26.32
C PHE A 780 -43.76 0.25 -24.91
N PRO A 781 -42.95 -0.03 -23.87
CA PRO A 781 -41.77 -0.91 -23.89
C PRO A 781 -42.16 -2.40 -23.92
N PHE A 782 -41.22 -3.27 -24.32
CA PHE A 782 -41.38 -4.73 -24.18
C PHE A 782 -40.10 -5.40 -23.67
N THR A 783 -40.26 -6.45 -22.85
CA THR A 783 -39.13 -7.17 -22.24
C THR A 783 -38.72 -8.40 -23.07
N ILE A 784 -37.41 -8.63 -23.16
CA ILE A 784 -36.77 -9.88 -23.56
C ILE A 784 -36.08 -10.44 -22.31
N PRO A 785 -36.62 -11.49 -21.65
CA PRO A 785 -36.09 -11.98 -20.38
C PRO A 785 -34.63 -12.41 -20.43
N ALA A 786 -33.97 -12.49 -19.28
CA ALA A 786 -32.65 -13.10 -19.11
C ALA A 786 -32.60 -14.50 -19.75
N LYS A 787 -31.59 -14.76 -20.60
CA LYS A 787 -31.48 -15.96 -21.46
C LYS A 787 -32.70 -16.26 -22.36
N GLY A 788 -33.68 -15.36 -22.48
CA GLY A 788 -34.89 -15.51 -23.28
C GLY A 788 -34.77 -14.91 -24.69
N SER A 789 -35.83 -15.05 -25.50
CA SER A 789 -35.89 -14.47 -26.84
C SER A 789 -37.24 -13.85 -27.20
N LYS A 790 -37.22 -12.98 -28.21
CA LYS A 790 -38.39 -12.32 -28.79
C LYS A 790 -38.27 -12.31 -30.32
N THR A 791 -39.34 -12.65 -31.04
CA THR A 791 -39.37 -12.53 -32.51
C THR A 791 -39.80 -11.14 -32.96
N LEU A 792 -39.28 -10.72 -34.12
CA LEU A 792 -39.61 -9.46 -34.78
C LEU A 792 -39.73 -9.68 -36.29
N ARG A 793 -40.79 -9.14 -36.92
CA ARG A 793 -40.97 -9.17 -38.38
C ARG A 793 -40.39 -7.92 -39.02
N ILE A 794 -39.56 -8.12 -40.05
CA ILE A 794 -38.97 -7.07 -40.89
C ILE A 794 -39.62 -7.14 -42.27
N ILE A 795 -39.97 -5.98 -42.84
CA ILE A 795 -40.63 -5.84 -44.14
C ILE A 795 -39.81 -4.85 -44.98
N TYR A 796 -39.36 -5.30 -46.16
CA TYR A 796 -38.64 -4.49 -47.15
C TYR A 796 -39.53 -4.15 -48.35
N ARG A 797 -39.47 -2.91 -48.82
CA ARG A 797 -40.25 -2.34 -49.93
C ARG A 797 -39.34 -1.44 -50.79
N PRO A 798 -38.56 -1.98 -51.73
CA PRO A 798 -37.70 -1.18 -52.61
C PRO A 798 -38.51 -0.18 -53.44
N THR A 799 -38.08 1.08 -53.41
CA THR A 799 -38.59 2.18 -54.25
C THR A 799 -37.52 2.78 -55.16
N ILE A 800 -36.28 2.28 -55.09
CA ILE A 800 -35.14 2.62 -55.95
C ILE A 800 -34.35 1.36 -56.32
N ASP A 801 -33.48 1.46 -57.33
CA ASP A 801 -32.67 0.36 -57.88
C ASP A 801 -31.31 0.14 -57.19
N GLN A 802 -31.06 0.85 -56.09
CA GLN A 802 -29.79 0.80 -55.34
C GLN A 802 -29.86 -0.11 -54.12
N ILE A 803 -28.77 -0.83 -53.82
CA ILE A 803 -28.68 -1.69 -52.64
C ILE A 803 -28.74 -0.81 -51.37
N VAL A 804 -29.81 -0.99 -50.60
CA VAL A 804 -30.03 -0.29 -49.33
C VAL A 804 -29.27 -1.04 -48.24
N ASN A 805 -28.20 -0.44 -47.70
CA ASN A 805 -27.49 -0.97 -46.54
C ASN A 805 -27.74 -0.03 -45.36
N THR A 806 -28.60 -0.44 -44.42
CA THR A 806 -29.08 0.39 -43.31
C THR A 806 -29.12 -0.40 -42.01
N ASN A 807 -29.24 0.29 -40.87
CA ASN A 807 -29.34 -0.36 -39.57
C ASN A 807 -30.75 -0.25 -39.00
N LEU A 808 -31.18 -1.33 -38.34
CA LEU A 808 -32.24 -1.31 -37.35
C LEU A 808 -31.59 -1.18 -35.98
N THR A 809 -31.78 -0.04 -35.34
CA THR A 809 -31.21 0.28 -34.03
C THR A 809 -32.23 -0.05 -32.94
N LEU A 810 -31.93 -1.08 -32.15
CA LEU A 810 -32.63 -1.37 -30.90
C LEU A 810 -32.13 -0.40 -29.81
N LYS A 811 -33.04 0.31 -29.11
CA LYS A 811 -32.71 1.12 -27.93
C LYS A 811 -33.49 0.68 -26.71
N GLY A 812 -32.82 0.46 -25.58
CA GLY A 812 -33.39 -0.17 -24.39
C GLY A 812 -32.69 0.13 -23.07
N SER A 813 -33.11 -0.59 -22.05
CA SER A 813 -32.62 -0.52 -20.66
C SER A 813 -32.52 -1.94 -20.07
N PRO A 814 -31.56 -2.23 -19.16
CA PRO A 814 -30.61 -1.31 -18.53
C PRO A 814 -29.48 -0.81 -19.45
N CYS A 815 -28.55 -0.04 -18.89
CA CYS A 815 -27.27 0.36 -19.51
C CYS A 815 -27.34 1.21 -20.79
N ASN A 816 -28.45 1.91 -21.04
CA ASN A 816 -28.71 2.63 -22.29
C ASN A 816 -28.44 1.75 -23.52
N PHE A 817 -28.84 0.47 -23.44
CA PHE A 817 -28.53 -0.55 -24.43
C PHE A 817 -28.88 -0.08 -25.85
N GLU A 818 -27.86 -0.05 -26.71
CA GLU A 818 -28.00 0.29 -28.12
C GLU A 818 -27.36 -0.81 -28.96
N LYS A 819 -28.12 -1.37 -29.91
CA LYS A 819 -27.65 -2.43 -30.79
C LYS A 819 -28.21 -2.29 -32.19
N ASP A 820 -27.31 -2.06 -33.14
CA ASP A 820 -27.61 -2.14 -34.55
C ASP A 820 -27.67 -3.59 -35.04
N ILE A 821 -28.68 -3.85 -35.87
CA ILE A 821 -28.88 -5.04 -36.68
C ILE A 821 -28.82 -4.59 -38.15
N GLN A 822 -27.92 -5.17 -38.94
CA GLN A 822 -27.73 -4.76 -40.32
C GLN A 822 -28.88 -5.28 -41.20
N LEU A 823 -29.53 -4.37 -41.92
CA LEU A 823 -30.54 -4.65 -42.93
C LEU A 823 -29.95 -4.36 -44.31
N ILE A 824 -29.88 -5.39 -45.15
CA ILE A 824 -29.40 -5.30 -46.54
C ILE A 824 -30.59 -5.57 -47.46
N GLY A 825 -31.02 -4.53 -48.16
CA GLY A 825 -32.09 -4.56 -49.15
C GLY A 825 -31.51 -4.57 -50.55
N ASN A 826 -31.65 -5.69 -51.24
CA ASN A 826 -31.23 -5.85 -52.63
C ASN A 826 -32.46 -5.68 -53.54
N PRO A 827 -32.66 -4.52 -54.17
CA PRO A 827 -33.70 -4.38 -55.17
C PRO A 827 -33.35 -5.23 -56.40
N SER A 828 -34.38 -5.69 -57.11
CA SER A 828 -34.24 -6.36 -58.40
C SER A 828 -35.15 -5.70 -59.43
N LEU A 829 -34.59 -5.39 -60.59
CA LEU A 829 -35.31 -4.80 -61.70
C LEU A 829 -36.09 -5.89 -62.46
N ALA A 830 -37.31 -5.56 -62.87
CA ALA A 830 -37.99 -6.27 -63.96
C ALA A 830 -37.63 -5.58 -65.28
N THR A 831 -37.32 -6.35 -66.32
CA THR A 831 -36.80 -5.84 -67.59
C THR A 831 -37.46 -6.50 -68.79
N VAL A 832 -37.56 -5.78 -69.91
CA VAL A 832 -38.05 -6.31 -71.20
C VAL A 832 -37.37 -5.61 -72.38
N GLU A 833 -37.26 -6.30 -73.52
CA GLU A 833 -36.89 -5.70 -74.79
C GLU A 833 -38.10 -5.70 -75.74
N ILE A 834 -38.45 -4.54 -76.33
CA ILE A 834 -39.44 -4.42 -77.41
C ILE A 834 -38.74 -4.31 -78.77
N TYR A 835 -39.18 -5.06 -79.77
CA TYR A 835 -38.54 -5.15 -81.08
C TYR A 835 -39.54 -5.38 -82.23
N ALA A 836 -39.11 -5.04 -83.46
CA ALA A 836 -39.88 -5.20 -84.71
C ALA A 836 -39.20 -6.12 -85.75
N GLY A 837 -37.90 -6.37 -85.63
CA GLY A 837 -37.14 -7.26 -86.53
C GLY A 837 -36.77 -6.62 -87.88
N GLU A 838 -36.10 -7.41 -88.73
CA GLU A 838 -35.66 -7.00 -90.07
C GLU A 838 -36.58 -7.62 -91.13
N HIS A 839 -36.97 -6.83 -92.13
CA HIS A 839 -37.95 -7.19 -93.16
C HIS A 839 -37.50 -6.75 -94.55
N GLU A 840 -38.02 -7.41 -95.58
CA GLU A 840 -37.71 -7.10 -96.98
C GLU A 840 -38.91 -7.35 -97.91
N GLY A 841 -38.99 -6.59 -99.00
CA GLY A 841 -40.02 -6.78 -100.05
C GLY A 841 -39.84 -5.85 -101.24
N LEU A 842 -40.56 -6.12 -102.33
CA LEU A 842 -40.49 -5.41 -103.60
C LEU A 842 -41.16 -4.03 -103.54
N VAL A 843 -40.83 -3.17 -104.51
CA VAL A 843 -41.54 -1.90 -104.69
C VAL A 843 -43.00 -2.18 -105.12
N ALA A 844 -43.95 -1.56 -104.41
CA ALA A 844 -45.40 -1.81 -104.42
C ALA A 844 -45.89 -3.11 -103.75
N GLU A 845 -45.04 -3.84 -103.01
CA GLU A 845 -45.45 -5.01 -102.21
C GLU A 845 -45.92 -4.63 -100.79
N GLU A 846 -46.83 -5.43 -100.23
CA GLU A 846 -47.36 -5.33 -98.85
C GLU A 846 -46.69 -6.35 -97.91
N ILE A 847 -46.26 -5.89 -96.74
CA ILE A 847 -45.34 -6.61 -95.84
C ILE A 847 -45.90 -6.55 -94.40
N GLN A 848 -45.80 -7.65 -93.66
CA GLN A 848 -46.32 -7.79 -92.29
C GLN A 848 -45.19 -7.76 -91.25
N VAL A 849 -45.19 -6.74 -90.38
CA VAL A 849 -44.14 -6.49 -89.37
C VAL A 849 -44.69 -6.80 -87.97
N PRO A 850 -44.30 -7.92 -87.33
CA PRO A 850 -44.72 -8.25 -85.97
C PRO A 850 -43.97 -7.37 -84.95
N ILE A 851 -44.73 -6.70 -84.08
CA ILE A 851 -44.22 -5.93 -82.94
C ILE A 851 -44.30 -6.82 -81.71
N ALA A 852 -43.17 -7.09 -81.07
CA ALA A 852 -43.04 -8.12 -80.06
C ALA A 852 -42.17 -7.68 -78.88
N ILE A 853 -42.35 -8.35 -77.74
CA ILE A 853 -41.42 -8.30 -76.62
C ILE A 853 -40.67 -9.61 -76.45
N ARG A 854 -39.40 -9.51 -76.05
CA ARG A 854 -38.53 -10.63 -75.73
C ARG A 854 -37.62 -10.34 -74.54
N ASN A 855 -36.81 -11.33 -74.14
CA ASN A 855 -35.83 -11.22 -73.08
C ASN A 855 -36.44 -10.74 -71.74
N THR A 856 -37.66 -11.20 -71.45
CA THR A 856 -38.43 -10.78 -70.27
C THR A 856 -37.81 -11.32 -68.98
N LEU A 857 -37.55 -10.43 -68.01
CA LEU A 857 -37.15 -10.81 -66.64
C LEU A 857 -38.20 -10.28 -65.65
N LYS A 858 -38.71 -11.16 -64.79
CA LYS A 858 -39.66 -10.82 -63.70
C LYS A 858 -40.93 -10.10 -64.18
N LEU A 859 -41.35 -10.30 -65.44
CA LEU A 859 -42.45 -9.54 -66.05
C LEU A 859 -43.75 -9.61 -65.24
N LYS A 860 -44.20 -10.81 -64.85
CA LYS A 860 -45.36 -11.00 -63.97
C LYS A 860 -45.19 -10.42 -62.56
N GLU A 861 -43.97 -10.32 -62.03
CA GLU A 861 -43.72 -9.69 -60.72
C GLU A 861 -43.78 -8.16 -60.77
N SER A 862 -43.57 -7.55 -61.95
CA SER A 862 -43.62 -6.09 -62.13
C SER A 862 -45.01 -5.47 -61.95
N GLY A 863 -46.08 -6.27 -62.10
CA GLY A 863 -47.46 -5.79 -62.17
C GLY A 863 -47.87 -5.16 -63.51
N THR A 864 -46.96 -5.08 -64.49
CA THR A 864 -47.21 -4.43 -65.79
C THR A 864 -48.25 -5.20 -66.61
N THR A 865 -49.27 -4.49 -67.09
CA THR A 865 -50.39 -5.04 -67.88
C THR A 865 -50.36 -4.63 -69.36
N ALA A 866 -49.67 -3.54 -69.71
CA ALA A 866 -49.49 -3.09 -71.09
C ALA A 866 -48.21 -2.26 -71.26
N ILE A 867 -47.76 -2.11 -72.50
CA ILE A 867 -46.74 -1.16 -72.94
C ILE A 867 -47.39 -0.17 -73.91
N GLN A 868 -47.12 1.13 -73.74
CA GLN A 868 -47.49 2.15 -74.75
C GLN A 868 -46.21 2.61 -75.45
N THR A 869 -46.21 2.67 -76.78
CA THR A 869 -45.04 3.07 -77.58
C THR A 869 -45.44 3.83 -78.85
N THR A 870 -44.49 4.54 -79.45
CA THR A 870 -44.63 5.15 -80.78
C THR A 870 -43.69 4.45 -81.75
N ILE A 871 -44.14 4.17 -82.97
CA ILE A 871 -43.29 3.72 -84.07
C ILE A 871 -43.15 4.81 -85.12
N ARG A 872 -41.93 5.04 -85.60
CA ARG A 872 -41.59 5.94 -86.71
C ARG A 872 -41.14 5.16 -87.94
N ILE A 873 -41.70 5.50 -89.11
CA ILE A 873 -41.32 4.95 -90.43
C ILE A 873 -41.12 6.09 -91.46
N PRO A 874 -40.21 5.97 -92.47
CA PRO A 874 -39.93 7.07 -93.41
C PRO A 874 -41.13 7.42 -94.31
N SER A 875 -41.61 8.66 -94.23
CA SER A 875 -42.78 9.12 -94.99
C SER A 875 -42.51 9.17 -96.50
N GLY A 876 -43.52 8.77 -97.27
CA GLY A 876 -43.45 8.73 -98.74
C GLY A 876 -42.45 7.72 -99.32
N ILE A 877 -41.67 6.97 -98.52
CA ILE A 877 -40.98 5.74 -98.96
C ILE A 877 -41.83 4.52 -98.58
N VAL A 878 -42.46 4.56 -97.39
CA VAL A 878 -43.35 3.55 -96.87
C VAL A 878 -44.68 4.19 -96.48
N GLU A 879 -45.79 3.49 -96.72
CA GLU A 879 -47.10 3.80 -96.12
C GLU A 879 -47.50 2.67 -95.15
N SER A 880 -48.22 2.99 -94.08
CA SER A 880 -48.90 1.98 -93.27
C SER A 880 -50.32 1.74 -93.77
N ILE A 881 -50.65 0.46 -93.90
CA ILE A 881 -52.02 -0.03 -94.05
C ILE A 881 -52.56 -0.19 -92.62
N PRO A 882 -53.82 0.20 -92.31
CA PRO A 882 -54.23 0.63 -90.97
C PRO A 882 -53.71 -0.18 -89.77
N PRO A 883 -53.18 0.47 -88.71
CA PRO A 883 -53.45 1.85 -88.30
C PRO A 883 -52.78 2.94 -89.17
N THR A 884 -53.57 3.98 -89.47
CA THR A 884 -53.15 5.19 -90.17
C THR A 884 -52.20 5.99 -89.26
N PRO A 885 -51.14 6.64 -89.79
CA PRO A 885 -50.28 7.50 -88.99
C PRO A 885 -51.05 8.66 -88.36
N ALA A 886 -50.71 9.01 -87.12
CA ALA A 886 -51.31 10.15 -86.41
C ALA A 886 -50.79 11.51 -86.90
N GLY A 887 -49.65 11.52 -87.59
CA GLY A 887 -49.05 12.69 -88.21
C GLY A 887 -47.79 12.36 -88.99
N THR A 888 -47.21 13.37 -89.62
CA THR A 888 -45.81 13.35 -90.11
C THR A 888 -45.01 14.30 -89.23
N ASP A 889 -43.85 13.89 -88.75
CA ASP A 889 -42.95 14.77 -87.99
C ASP A 889 -42.18 15.74 -88.90
N ASN A 890 -41.54 16.73 -88.31
CA ASN A 890 -40.72 17.72 -89.04
C ASN A 890 -39.43 17.11 -89.64
N SER A 891 -39.15 15.83 -89.39
CA SER A 891 -38.01 15.07 -89.89
C SER A 891 -38.37 14.20 -91.11
N GLY A 892 -39.66 14.15 -91.49
CA GLY A 892 -40.16 13.34 -92.60
C GLY A 892 -40.50 11.89 -92.24
N TYR A 893 -40.84 11.60 -90.99
CA TYR A 893 -41.30 10.28 -90.53
C TYR A 893 -42.79 10.29 -90.17
N TYR A 894 -43.50 9.21 -90.50
CA TYR A 894 -44.86 8.95 -90.02
C TYR A 894 -44.82 8.39 -88.60
N GLU A 895 -45.63 8.94 -87.69
CA GLU A 895 -45.77 8.45 -86.31
C GLU A 895 -47.01 7.59 -86.12
N ILE A 896 -46.83 6.40 -85.54
CA ILE A 896 -47.88 5.41 -85.27
C ILE A 896 -47.86 5.09 -83.77
N PHE A 897 -48.87 5.53 -83.03
CA PHE A 897 -49.02 5.22 -81.61
C PHE A 897 -49.65 3.84 -81.42
N LEU A 898 -49.07 3.03 -80.52
CA LEU A 898 -49.51 1.66 -80.23
C LEU A 898 -49.68 1.44 -78.72
N ASP A 899 -50.88 1.01 -78.35
CA ASP A 899 -51.19 0.46 -77.02
C ASP A 899 -51.13 -1.07 -77.10
N LEU A 900 -50.17 -1.67 -76.40
CA LEU A 900 -49.78 -3.07 -76.54
C LEU A 900 -50.06 -3.85 -75.24
N PRO A 901 -51.20 -4.57 -75.13
CA PRO A 901 -51.55 -5.32 -73.93
C PRO A 901 -50.67 -6.56 -73.76
N ILE A 902 -50.21 -6.80 -72.53
CA ILE A 902 -49.45 -8.01 -72.18
C ILE A 902 -50.45 -9.12 -71.85
N THR A 903 -50.46 -10.17 -72.66
CA THR A 903 -51.46 -11.25 -72.61
C THR A 903 -51.01 -12.48 -71.80
N LYS A 904 -49.70 -12.64 -71.63
CA LYS A 904 -49.07 -13.72 -70.86
C LYS A 904 -47.77 -13.26 -70.22
N ASP A 905 -47.24 -14.06 -69.30
CA ASP A 905 -45.86 -13.97 -68.84
C ASP A 905 -44.92 -14.51 -69.94
N GLY A 906 -43.73 -13.92 -70.09
CA GLY A 906 -42.75 -14.30 -71.12
C GLY A 906 -42.90 -13.64 -72.50
N ASP A 907 -41.90 -13.88 -73.34
CA ASP A 907 -41.76 -13.39 -74.73
C ASP A 907 -43.03 -13.60 -75.59
N GLN A 908 -43.50 -12.56 -76.29
CA GLN A 908 -44.74 -12.57 -77.08
C GLN A 908 -44.79 -11.52 -78.19
N ILE A 909 -45.47 -11.85 -79.30
CA ILE A 909 -45.92 -10.84 -80.27
C ILE A 909 -47.13 -10.12 -79.66
N LEU A 910 -47.13 -8.79 -79.74
CA LEU A 910 -48.15 -7.91 -79.16
C LEU A 910 -49.11 -7.36 -80.23
N THR A 911 -48.62 -7.09 -81.44
CA THR A 911 -49.44 -6.76 -82.62
C THR A 911 -48.65 -7.00 -83.91
N THR A 912 -49.29 -6.82 -85.08
CA THR A 912 -48.63 -6.84 -86.40
C THR A 912 -49.03 -5.58 -87.18
N LEU A 913 -48.04 -4.87 -87.72
CA LEU A 913 -48.20 -3.67 -88.54
C LEU A 913 -48.04 -4.01 -90.02
N ASN A 914 -48.98 -3.61 -90.86
CA ASN A 914 -48.92 -3.84 -92.30
C ASN A 914 -48.35 -2.59 -93.01
N LEU A 915 -47.32 -2.78 -93.84
CA LEU A 915 -46.62 -1.70 -94.53
C LEU A 915 -46.58 -1.96 -96.03
N ARG A 916 -46.69 -0.92 -96.88
CA ARG A 916 -46.46 -1.03 -98.34
C ARG A 916 -45.28 -0.14 -98.75
N ILE A 917 -44.39 -0.67 -99.58
CA ILE A 917 -43.23 0.07 -100.09
C ILE A 917 -43.63 0.86 -101.34
N LEU A 918 -43.46 2.18 -101.32
CA LEU A 918 -43.90 3.09 -102.39
C LEU A 918 -42.84 3.36 -103.47
N ARG A 919 -41.56 3.32 -103.11
CA ARG A 919 -40.43 3.57 -104.03
C ARG A 919 -39.17 2.82 -103.59
N CYS A 920 -38.27 2.59 -104.53
CA CYS A 920 -36.93 2.05 -104.26
C CYS A 920 -36.13 3.00 -103.34
N SER A 921 -35.45 2.41 -102.35
CA SER A 921 -34.44 3.04 -101.49
C SER A 921 -33.15 2.19 -101.51
N THR A 922 -32.00 2.85 -101.51
CA THR A 922 -30.70 2.21 -101.22
C THR A 922 -30.34 2.22 -99.74
N GLU A 923 -31.08 2.98 -98.93
CA GLU A 923 -30.94 3.04 -97.48
C GLU A 923 -31.96 2.11 -96.82
N ILE A 924 -31.51 1.34 -95.83
CA ILE A 924 -32.37 0.49 -95.01
C ILE A 924 -33.25 1.40 -94.14
N MET A 925 -34.57 1.25 -94.28
CA MET A 925 -35.56 2.12 -93.65
C MET A 925 -35.77 1.66 -92.19
N PRO A 926 -35.51 2.51 -91.17
CA PRO A 926 -35.71 2.10 -89.79
C PRO A 926 -37.20 2.05 -89.43
N ILE A 927 -37.58 1.01 -88.70
CA ILE A 927 -38.86 0.92 -87.98
C ILE A 927 -38.54 1.24 -86.52
N ALA A 928 -38.45 2.53 -86.21
CA ALA A 928 -37.88 3.00 -84.97
C ALA A 928 -38.94 3.11 -83.86
N PHE A 929 -38.66 2.56 -82.68
CA PHE A 929 -39.45 2.80 -81.48
C PHE A 929 -39.10 4.15 -80.86
N PHE A 930 -40.05 4.76 -80.16
CA PHE A 930 -39.84 6.00 -79.42
C PHE A 930 -40.82 6.13 -78.24
N GLY A 931 -40.26 6.29 -77.04
CA GLY A 931 -41.01 6.69 -75.85
C GLY A 931 -41.79 5.57 -75.16
N SER A 932 -41.33 4.32 -75.29
CA SER A 932 -41.96 3.15 -74.67
C SER A 932 -42.06 3.29 -73.14
N ARG A 933 -43.26 3.03 -72.59
CA ARG A 933 -43.53 3.05 -71.13
C ARG A 933 -44.42 1.88 -70.70
N SER A 934 -44.26 1.45 -69.45
CA SER A 934 -45.10 0.43 -68.81
C SER A 934 -46.39 1.03 -68.24
N ILE A 935 -47.44 0.22 -68.13
CA ILE A 935 -48.73 0.56 -67.55
C ILE A 935 -49.11 -0.50 -66.50
N GLY A 936 -49.61 -0.06 -65.34
CA GLY A 936 -50.00 -0.92 -64.21
C GLY A 936 -48.86 -1.34 -63.29
N GLY A 937 -47.61 -1.22 -63.73
CA GLY A 937 -46.42 -1.62 -62.98
C GLY A 937 -45.13 -0.96 -63.48
N GLU A 938 -44.03 -1.16 -62.76
CA GLU A 938 -42.71 -0.61 -63.11
C GLU A 938 -41.84 -1.66 -63.80
N LEU A 939 -41.42 -1.35 -65.03
CA LEU A 939 -40.68 -2.26 -65.90
C LEU A 939 -39.68 -1.46 -66.74
N GLN A 940 -38.40 -1.86 -66.70
CA GLN A 940 -37.38 -1.22 -67.52
C GLN A 940 -37.47 -1.75 -68.96
N ILE A 941 -37.92 -0.91 -69.89
CA ILE A 941 -38.08 -1.26 -71.30
C ILE A 941 -36.84 -0.84 -72.09
N ARG A 942 -36.29 -1.78 -72.87
CA ARG A 942 -35.27 -1.53 -73.89
C ARG A 942 -35.92 -1.53 -75.27
N GLU A 943 -35.70 -0.46 -76.03
CA GLU A 943 -36.15 -0.33 -77.42
C GLU A 943 -35.10 -0.89 -78.39
N THR A 944 -35.50 -1.80 -79.28
CA THR A 944 -34.67 -2.35 -80.36
C THR A 944 -35.38 -2.15 -81.70
N ASN A 945 -34.98 -1.11 -82.42
CA ASN A 945 -35.56 -0.73 -83.71
C ASN A 945 -35.53 -1.88 -84.73
N GLY A 946 -36.60 -2.01 -85.50
CA GLY A 946 -36.63 -2.86 -86.68
C GLY A 946 -36.07 -2.18 -87.91
N SER A 947 -36.02 -2.91 -89.02
CA SER A 947 -35.50 -2.44 -90.30
C SER A 947 -36.35 -2.98 -91.46
N LEU A 948 -36.45 -2.21 -92.54
CA LEU A 948 -37.16 -2.58 -93.76
C LEU A 948 -36.29 -2.27 -94.98
N ASN A 949 -36.04 -3.28 -95.81
CA ASN A 949 -35.21 -3.18 -97.00
C ASN A 949 -36.05 -3.30 -98.28
N SER A 950 -36.00 -2.30 -99.16
CA SER A 950 -36.73 -2.34 -100.44
C SER A 950 -35.91 -3.09 -101.50
N LYS A 951 -36.43 -4.23 -101.96
CA LYS A 951 -35.91 -4.96 -103.11
C LYS A 951 -36.21 -4.20 -104.40
N CYS A 952 -35.29 -3.32 -104.78
CA CYS A 952 -35.34 -2.62 -106.05
C CYS A 952 -35.11 -3.61 -107.21
N SER A 953 -35.99 -3.59 -108.20
CA SER A 953 -35.86 -4.42 -109.40
C SER A 953 -35.02 -3.71 -110.47
N SER A 954 -34.09 -4.44 -111.08
CA SER A 954 -33.28 -3.94 -112.20
C SER A 954 -32.80 -5.09 -113.09
N GLY A 955 -32.26 -4.73 -114.25
CA GLY A 955 -31.74 -5.69 -115.21
C GLY A 955 -31.26 -5.00 -116.48
N TYR A 956 -30.63 -5.75 -117.37
CA TYR A 956 -29.93 -5.22 -118.52
C TYR A 956 -30.35 -5.95 -119.79
N ILE A 957 -31.06 -5.27 -120.69
CA ILE A 957 -31.46 -5.81 -121.97
C ILE A 957 -30.25 -5.82 -122.91
N ARG A 958 -29.67 -7.00 -123.09
CA ARG A 958 -28.58 -7.20 -124.04
C ARG A 958 -29.11 -7.64 -125.40
N ILE A 959 -28.67 -6.93 -126.42
CA ILE A 959 -28.66 -7.35 -127.81
C ILE A 959 -27.20 -7.60 -128.24
N GLU A 960 -26.96 -8.56 -129.12
CA GLU A 960 -25.60 -8.93 -129.52
C GLU A 960 -25.13 -8.18 -130.77
N ASN A 961 -23.81 -7.98 -130.89
CA ASN A 961 -23.21 -7.58 -132.16
C ASN A 961 -23.53 -8.65 -133.19
N THR A 962 -24.08 -8.23 -134.32
CA THR A 962 -24.51 -9.09 -135.41
C THR A 962 -23.77 -8.70 -136.68
N GLN A 963 -23.71 -9.60 -137.65
CA GLN A 963 -23.12 -9.38 -138.95
C GLN A 963 -23.83 -10.27 -139.95
N ALA A 964 -24.16 -9.73 -141.11
CA ALA A 964 -24.83 -10.47 -142.17
C ALA A 964 -24.27 -10.03 -143.52
N ALA A 965 -24.19 -10.95 -144.47
CA ALA A 965 -24.02 -10.61 -145.86
C ALA A 965 -25.27 -9.88 -146.39
N PRO A 966 -25.14 -8.97 -147.38
CA PRO A 966 -26.31 -8.37 -148.02
C PRO A 966 -27.29 -9.42 -148.56
N GLY A 967 -28.55 -9.36 -148.10
CA GLY A 967 -29.63 -10.30 -148.43
C GLY A 967 -29.82 -11.47 -147.45
N GLU A 968 -28.88 -11.71 -146.53
CA GLU A 968 -28.98 -12.76 -145.51
C GLU A 968 -30.01 -12.41 -144.43
N ILE A 969 -30.79 -13.39 -143.98
CA ILE A 969 -31.71 -13.25 -142.84
C ILE A 969 -30.97 -13.70 -141.57
N PHE A 970 -31.01 -12.87 -140.52
CA PHE A 970 -30.39 -13.12 -139.23
C PHE A 970 -31.38 -12.87 -138.10
N ASP A 971 -31.22 -13.60 -137.00
CA ASP A 971 -31.97 -13.34 -135.76
C ASP A 971 -31.20 -12.33 -134.90
N LEU A 972 -31.90 -11.32 -134.38
CA LEU A 972 -31.44 -10.49 -133.28
C LEU A 972 -32.08 -11.02 -131.97
N PRO A 973 -31.36 -11.83 -131.17
CA PRO A 973 -31.85 -12.25 -129.87
C PRO A 973 -31.82 -11.10 -128.87
N PHE A 974 -32.86 -11.04 -128.04
CA PHE A 974 -32.92 -10.18 -126.87
C PHE A 974 -32.70 -11.05 -125.62
N PHE A 975 -31.71 -10.68 -124.82
CA PHE A 975 -31.43 -11.28 -123.53
C PHE A 975 -31.68 -10.27 -122.42
N LEU A 976 -32.14 -10.75 -121.27
CA LEU A 976 -32.11 -10.03 -120.00
C LEU A 976 -30.93 -10.56 -119.19
N ASP A 977 -29.85 -9.81 -119.21
CA ASP A 977 -28.66 -10.02 -118.39
C ASP A 977 -28.85 -9.41 -117.00
N ASN A 978 -28.16 -10.00 -116.02
CA ASN A 978 -28.08 -9.54 -114.62
C ASN A 978 -29.43 -9.09 -114.01
N PRO A 979 -30.52 -9.88 -114.13
CA PRO A 979 -31.78 -9.55 -113.49
C PRO A 979 -31.65 -9.59 -111.96
N ILE A 980 -31.95 -8.47 -111.31
CA ILE A 980 -31.99 -8.30 -109.86
C ILE A 980 -33.45 -8.05 -109.48
N ASN A 981 -34.02 -8.89 -108.62
CA ASN A 981 -35.40 -8.83 -108.09
C ASN A 981 -36.55 -8.82 -109.14
N LEU A 982 -36.25 -8.80 -110.44
CA LEU A 982 -37.20 -9.11 -111.51
C LEU A 982 -37.77 -10.52 -111.32
N SER A 983 -39.07 -10.66 -111.56
CA SER A 983 -39.86 -11.84 -111.22
C SER A 983 -41.19 -11.82 -111.98
N SER A 984 -41.99 -12.89 -111.86
CA SER A 984 -43.34 -12.97 -112.42
C SER A 984 -44.29 -11.84 -111.98
N PHE A 985 -44.01 -11.17 -110.85
CA PHE A 985 -44.69 -9.93 -110.43
C PHE A 985 -44.70 -8.86 -111.55
N HIS A 986 -43.63 -8.78 -112.34
CA HIS A 986 -43.39 -7.72 -113.34
C HIS A 986 -43.97 -8.05 -114.72
N LYS A 987 -44.42 -9.29 -114.95
CA LYS A 987 -45.11 -9.85 -116.14
C LYS A 987 -44.37 -9.79 -117.49
N ALA A 988 -43.95 -8.61 -117.95
CA ALA A 988 -43.32 -8.41 -119.26
C ALA A 988 -42.48 -7.14 -119.29
N ILE A 989 -41.57 -7.08 -120.26
CA ILE A 989 -40.74 -5.91 -120.60
C ILE A 989 -41.12 -5.44 -122.00
N ASN A 990 -41.24 -4.13 -122.23
CA ASN A 990 -41.38 -3.55 -123.56
C ASN A 990 -40.12 -2.75 -123.88
N VAL A 991 -39.50 -2.97 -125.04
CA VAL A 991 -38.24 -2.31 -125.48
C VAL A 991 -38.44 -1.57 -126.79
N GLN A 992 -37.78 -0.43 -127.00
CA GLN A 992 -37.78 0.29 -128.27
C GLN A 992 -36.39 0.24 -128.93
N LEU A 993 -36.21 -0.61 -129.94
CA LEU A 993 -34.97 -0.79 -130.68
C LEU A 993 -34.83 0.25 -131.80
N LYS A 994 -33.81 1.11 -131.70
CA LYS A 994 -33.36 2.08 -132.68
C LYS A 994 -32.15 1.55 -133.48
N TYR A 995 -32.14 1.72 -134.81
CA TYR A 995 -30.99 1.34 -135.66
C TYR A 995 -31.02 2.05 -137.01
N ASN A 996 -29.87 2.22 -137.68
CA ASN A 996 -29.79 2.82 -139.01
C ASN A 996 -30.57 1.96 -140.01
N TYR A 997 -31.68 2.50 -140.52
CA TYR A 997 -32.66 1.71 -141.29
C TYR A 997 -32.10 1.21 -142.64
N SER A 998 -30.98 1.75 -143.11
CA SER A 998 -30.37 1.40 -144.40
C SER A 998 -29.52 0.12 -144.37
N LEU A 999 -29.29 -0.45 -143.18
CA LEU A 999 -28.41 -1.61 -142.99
C LEU A 999 -29.16 -2.93 -142.76
N PHE A 1000 -30.43 -2.92 -142.33
CA PHE A 1000 -31.29 -4.12 -142.25
C PHE A 1000 -32.78 -3.78 -142.04
N GLU A 1001 -33.68 -4.73 -142.34
CA GLU A 1001 -35.15 -4.60 -142.16
C GLU A 1001 -35.75 -5.78 -141.34
N PRO A 1002 -36.87 -5.61 -140.61
CA PRO A 1002 -37.52 -6.70 -139.87
C PRO A 1002 -38.36 -7.62 -140.77
N VAL A 1003 -38.41 -8.91 -140.48
CA VAL A 1003 -39.11 -9.94 -141.29
C VAL A 1003 -40.49 -10.32 -140.73
N ASN A 1004 -40.71 -10.14 -139.41
CA ASN A 1004 -41.95 -10.49 -138.71
C ASN A 1004 -42.41 -9.31 -137.84
N PHE A 1005 -43.73 -9.12 -137.69
CA PHE A 1005 -44.34 -8.06 -136.88
C PHE A 1005 -45.11 -8.58 -135.64
N GLN A 1006 -45.12 -9.89 -135.38
CA GLN A 1006 -45.71 -10.40 -134.13
C GLN A 1006 -44.94 -9.87 -132.91
N ASN A 1007 -45.68 -9.30 -131.95
CA ASN A 1007 -45.15 -8.55 -130.79
C ASN A 1007 -44.33 -7.29 -131.14
N ILE A 1008 -44.36 -6.80 -132.38
CA ILE A 1008 -43.64 -5.58 -132.81
C ILE A 1008 -44.61 -4.50 -133.29
N THR A 1009 -44.47 -3.30 -132.71
CA THR A 1009 -45.13 -2.07 -133.17
C THR A 1009 -44.06 -1.12 -133.72
N ASP A 1010 -44.06 -0.89 -135.03
CA ASP A 1010 -43.18 0.10 -135.66
C ASP A 1010 -43.55 1.50 -135.16
N LYS A 1011 -42.56 2.28 -134.69
CA LYS A 1011 -42.72 3.66 -134.20
C LYS A 1011 -42.26 4.70 -135.22
N GLY A 1012 -41.81 4.28 -136.40
CA GLY A 1012 -41.35 5.15 -137.48
C GLY A 1012 -39.82 5.30 -137.54
N ILE A 1013 -39.38 6.30 -138.30
CA ILE A 1013 -37.96 6.60 -138.57
C ILE A 1013 -37.66 8.02 -138.11
N ASP A 1014 -36.54 8.22 -137.42
CA ASP A 1014 -36.11 9.52 -136.90
C ASP A 1014 -35.41 10.40 -137.96
N ALA A 1015 -35.19 11.67 -137.60
CA ALA A 1015 -34.58 12.66 -138.47
C ALA A 1015 -33.08 12.42 -138.76
N GLN A 1016 -32.45 11.45 -138.10
CA GLN A 1016 -31.05 11.07 -138.28
C GLN A 1016 -30.90 9.80 -139.13
N GLY A 1017 -32.00 9.19 -139.56
CA GLY A 1017 -32.00 7.99 -140.40
C GLY A 1017 -31.99 6.68 -139.61
N TYR A 1018 -32.60 6.65 -138.43
CA TYR A 1018 -32.74 5.42 -137.63
C TYR A 1018 -34.21 5.01 -137.47
N ARG A 1019 -34.57 3.75 -137.73
CA ARG A 1019 -35.91 3.21 -137.46
C ARG A 1019 -36.01 2.81 -135.99
N ILE A 1020 -37.17 3.04 -135.38
CA ILE A 1020 -37.48 2.65 -133.99
C ILE A 1020 -38.62 1.61 -134.00
N LEU A 1021 -38.38 0.44 -133.41
CA LEU A 1021 -39.35 -0.66 -133.27
C LEU A 1021 -39.63 -0.96 -131.80
N GLU A 1022 -40.89 -0.88 -131.37
CA GLU A 1022 -41.29 -1.32 -130.03
C GLU A 1022 -41.61 -2.81 -130.02
N ILE A 1023 -40.96 -3.57 -129.16
CA ILE A 1023 -41.01 -5.04 -129.11
C ILE A 1023 -41.45 -5.44 -127.70
N LYS A 1024 -42.52 -6.25 -127.59
CA LYS A 1024 -42.97 -6.79 -126.30
C LYS A 1024 -42.33 -8.15 -126.01
N LEU A 1025 -41.62 -8.20 -124.89
CA LEU A 1025 -40.80 -9.30 -124.41
C LEU A 1025 -41.37 -9.83 -123.07
N ASN A 1026 -42.12 -10.92 -123.12
CA ASN A 1026 -42.76 -11.47 -121.91
C ASN A 1026 -41.70 -12.08 -120.96
N LEU A 1027 -41.84 -11.86 -119.65
CA LEU A 1027 -40.93 -12.45 -118.67
C LEU A 1027 -41.32 -13.91 -118.41
N PRO A 1028 -40.37 -14.86 -118.43
CA PRO A 1028 -40.65 -16.23 -118.02
C PRO A 1028 -40.88 -16.32 -116.51
N ASN A 1029 -41.65 -17.32 -116.07
CA ASN A 1029 -41.90 -17.57 -114.64
C ASN A 1029 -40.64 -17.92 -113.83
N ASN A 1030 -39.55 -18.31 -114.51
CA ASN A 1030 -38.24 -18.53 -113.91
C ASN A 1030 -37.20 -17.74 -114.73
N ILE A 1031 -36.49 -16.83 -114.07
CA ILE A 1031 -35.61 -15.84 -114.69
C ILE A 1031 -34.15 -16.24 -114.42
N THR A 1032 -33.42 -16.56 -115.49
CA THR A 1032 -32.00 -16.95 -115.49
C THR A 1032 -31.08 -15.78 -115.84
N ASN A 1033 -29.77 -15.97 -115.79
CA ASN A 1033 -28.79 -14.98 -116.25
C ASN A 1033 -27.80 -15.64 -117.26
N PRO A 1034 -27.86 -15.31 -118.56
CA PRO A 1034 -28.88 -14.49 -119.22
C PRO A 1034 -30.26 -15.19 -119.22
N THR A 1035 -31.34 -14.40 -119.28
CA THR A 1035 -32.69 -14.87 -119.66
C THR A 1035 -32.91 -14.61 -121.14
N PRO A 1036 -33.17 -15.64 -121.97
CA PRO A 1036 -33.68 -15.43 -123.33
C PRO A 1036 -35.09 -14.82 -123.27
N LEU A 1037 -35.27 -13.61 -123.81
CA LEU A 1037 -36.57 -12.94 -123.88
C LEU A 1037 -37.29 -13.17 -125.23
N GLY A 1038 -36.57 -13.65 -126.24
CA GLY A 1038 -37.04 -13.91 -127.60
C GLY A 1038 -36.02 -13.45 -128.64
N SER A 1039 -36.30 -13.68 -129.93
CA SER A 1039 -35.56 -13.09 -131.05
C SER A 1039 -36.50 -12.38 -132.01
N VAL A 1040 -35.98 -11.36 -132.69
CA VAL A 1040 -36.63 -10.71 -133.83
C VAL A 1040 -35.79 -10.98 -135.06
N GLN A 1041 -36.43 -11.48 -136.13
CA GLN A 1041 -35.75 -11.79 -137.38
C GLN A 1041 -35.61 -10.53 -138.24
N PHE A 1042 -34.41 -10.29 -138.75
CA PHE A 1042 -34.05 -9.17 -139.62
C PHE A 1042 -33.36 -9.67 -140.90
N ARG A 1043 -33.24 -8.82 -141.92
CA ARG A 1043 -32.54 -9.11 -143.19
C ARG A 1043 -31.49 -8.04 -143.49
N GLY A 1044 -30.23 -8.44 -143.72
CA GLY A 1044 -29.09 -7.55 -143.95
C GLY A 1044 -29.12 -6.82 -145.30
N MET A 1045 -28.61 -5.58 -145.32
CA MET A 1045 -28.57 -4.69 -146.49
C MET A 1045 -27.21 -4.00 -146.66
N LEU A 1046 -27.00 -3.31 -147.78
CA LEU A 1046 -25.69 -2.79 -148.22
C LEU A 1046 -25.17 -1.55 -147.45
N GLY A 1047 -26.05 -0.75 -146.86
CA GLY A 1047 -25.70 0.35 -145.96
C GLY A 1047 -24.94 1.56 -146.52
N ASN A 1048 -24.90 2.62 -145.71
CA ASN A 1048 -24.06 3.82 -145.90
C ASN A 1048 -22.79 3.81 -145.01
N SER A 1049 -22.63 2.78 -144.20
CA SER A 1049 -21.57 2.61 -143.22
C SER A 1049 -21.20 1.13 -143.16
N LYS A 1050 -19.97 0.84 -142.72
CA LYS A 1050 -19.51 -0.52 -142.41
C LYS A 1050 -20.17 -1.08 -141.14
N SER A 1051 -20.83 -0.22 -140.36
CA SER A 1051 -21.53 -0.57 -139.13
C SER A 1051 -22.77 0.29 -138.89
N SER A 1052 -23.82 -0.30 -138.32
CA SER A 1052 -24.90 0.41 -137.64
C SER A 1052 -24.78 0.13 -136.17
N THR A 1053 -24.84 1.17 -135.34
CA THR A 1053 -25.23 0.98 -133.94
C THR A 1053 -26.70 0.53 -133.89
N LEU A 1054 -26.95 -0.55 -133.17
CA LEU A 1054 -28.24 -0.94 -132.62
C LEU A 1054 -28.31 -0.38 -131.21
N GLU A 1055 -29.36 0.36 -130.89
CA GLU A 1055 -29.55 1.11 -129.64
C GLU A 1055 -30.94 0.78 -129.09
N ILE A 1056 -31.14 0.71 -127.78
CA ILE A 1056 -32.48 0.55 -127.19
C ILE A 1056 -32.82 1.83 -126.42
N VAL A 1057 -33.69 2.66 -126.99
CA VAL A 1057 -33.96 4.05 -126.55
C VAL A 1057 -34.98 4.18 -125.42
N ASN A 1058 -35.78 3.14 -125.17
CA ASN A 1058 -36.81 3.14 -124.13
C ASN A 1058 -37.08 1.71 -123.66
N ILE A 1059 -37.29 1.53 -122.35
CA ILE A 1059 -37.56 0.25 -121.72
C ILE A 1059 -38.52 0.45 -120.55
N ASN A 1060 -39.53 -0.40 -120.40
CA ASN A 1060 -40.43 -0.40 -119.25
C ASN A 1060 -40.96 -1.81 -118.90
N VAL A 1061 -41.45 -1.97 -117.68
CA VAL A 1061 -42.15 -3.19 -117.20
C VAL A 1061 -43.67 -3.02 -117.24
N ASP A 1062 -44.38 -4.13 -117.43
CA ASP A 1062 -45.84 -4.21 -117.50
C ASP A 1062 -46.53 -4.12 -116.11
N HIS A 1063 -45.80 -4.44 -115.04
CA HIS A 1063 -46.29 -4.31 -113.66
C HIS A 1063 -45.13 -4.10 -112.66
N GLY A 1064 -45.45 -3.59 -111.47
CA GLY A 1064 -44.44 -3.15 -110.50
C GLY A 1064 -43.61 -1.96 -111.01
N GLN A 1065 -42.38 -1.83 -110.51
CA GLN A 1065 -41.38 -0.89 -111.04
C GLN A 1065 -40.02 -1.58 -111.14
N ALA A 1066 -39.31 -1.38 -112.25
CA ALA A 1066 -37.95 -1.85 -112.42
C ALA A 1066 -37.10 -0.84 -113.22
N THR A 1067 -35.84 -0.66 -112.83
CA THR A 1067 -34.88 0.16 -113.56
C THR A 1067 -34.14 -0.71 -114.57
N LEU A 1068 -34.54 -0.63 -115.83
CA LEU A 1068 -33.99 -1.45 -116.91
C LEU A 1068 -33.04 -0.62 -117.77
N TYR A 1069 -31.87 -1.20 -118.04
CA TYR A 1069 -30.82 -0.64 -118.88
C TYR A 1069 -30.67 -1.47 -120.17
N SER A 1070 -29.82 -1.03 -121.09
CA SER A 1070 -29.51 -1.73 -122.34
C SER A 1070 -28.06 -1.50 -122.77
N ASN A 1071 -27.52 -2.40 -123.61
CA ASN A 1071 -26.34 -2.06 -124.41
C ASN A 1071 -26.74 -1.46 -125.74
N HIS A 1072 -25.74 -0.84 -126.36
CA HIS A 1072 -25.71 -0.70 -127.80
C HIS A 1072 -24.95 -1.90 -128.37
N ALA A 1073 -25.45 -2.49 -129.44
CA ALA A 1073 -24.71 -3.44 -130.27
C ALA A 1073 -24.29 -2.75 -131.56
N ASN A 1074 -23.43 -3.39 -132.35
CA ASN A 1074 -23.17 -3.01 -133.73
C ASN A 1074 -23.54 -4.14 -134.68
N PHE A 1075 -24.36 -3.83 -135.69
CA PHE A 1075 -24.48 -4.63 -136.90
C PHE A 1075 -23.33 -4.27 -137.84
N ASN A 1076 -22.48 -5.22 -138.21
CA ASN A 1076 -21.31 -4.98 -139.06
C ASN A 1076 -21.46 -5.63 -140.45
N LEU A 1077 -20.94 -4.92 -141.47
CA LEU A 1077 -20.81 -5.37 -142.86
C LEU A 1077 -19.32 -5.62 -143.18
N LEU A 1078 -18.96 -6.75 -143.81
CA LEU A 1078 -17.68 -7.39 -143.47
C LEU A 1078 -16.37 -6.93 -144.21
N GLY A 1079 -15.45 -6.30 -143.41
CA GLY A 1079 -13.93 -6.26 -143.43
C GLY A 1079 -13.07 -5.00 -142.81
N ILE A 1080 -12.70 -4.80 -141.41
CA ILE A 1080 -11.99 -3.64 -140.50
C ILE A 1080 -11.43 -3.74 -138.89
N CYS A 1081 -10.73 -2.76 -138.09
CA CYS A 1081 -10.18 -2.70 -136.55
C CYS A 1081 -9.48 -1.37 -135.72
N GLU A 1082 -9.32 -1.12 -134.29
CA GLU A 1082 -8.74 0.11 -133.38
C GLU A 1082 -8.23 0.10 -131.73
N GLU A 1083 -7.67 1.16 -130.87
CA GLU A 1083 -6.92 1.18 -129.40
C GLU A 1083 -6.66 2.47 -128.25
N GLY A 1084 -6.23 2.41 -126.85
CA GLY A 1084 -5.44 3.44 -125.82
C GLY A 1084 -5.63 3.92 -124.15
N SER A 1085 -4.65 4.32 -123.13
CA SER A 1085 -4.75 5.07 -121.64
C SER A 1085 -3.65 5.29 -120.33
N PRO A 1086 -3.57 6.34 -119.30
CA PRO A 1086 -2.63 6.58 -117.95
C PRO A 1086 -2.87 7.56 -116.52
N ARG A 1087 -2.17 7.60 -115.23
CA ARG A 1087 -2.37 8.35 -113.74
C ARG A 1087 -1.18 8.54 -112.48
N LEU A 1088 -0.94 9.09 -111.11
CA LEU A 1088 -1.27 10.03 -109.76
C LEU A 1088 -0.28 10.26 -108.31
N PHE A 1089 -0.41 11.10 -107.09
CA PHE A 1089 0.55 11.42 -105.73
C PHE A 1089 0.26 12.35 -104.24
N ASN A 1090 0.92 12.41 -102.90
CA ASN A 1090 0.83 13.40 -101.52
C ASN A 1090 1.56 13.36 -99.89
N PRO A 1091 1.79 14.39 -98.82
CA PRO A 1091 2.42 14.44 -97.25
C PRO A 1091 2.33 15.61 -95.89
N ARG A 1092 2.71 15.53 -94.45
CA ARG A 1092 2.96 16.63 -93.16
C ARG A 1092 3.20 16.47 -91.40
N GLY A 1093 3.56 17.45 -90.33
CA GLY A 1093 3.62 17.46 -88.64
C GLY A 1093 4.30 18.57 -87.42
N GLN A 1094 4.15 18.70 -85.94
CA GLN A 1094 4.82 19.64 -84.68
C GLN A 1094 4.62 19.66 -82.92
N ALA A 1095 5.17 20.51 -81.82
CA ALA A 1095 5.20 20.52 -80.13
C ALA A 1095 5.54 21.76 -78.90
N THR A 1096 5.62 21.70 -77.40
CA THR A 1096 5.71 22.80 -76.10
C THR A 1096 6.24 22.68 -74.43
N LEU A 1097 6.35 23.68 -73.31
CA LEU A 1097 6.68 23.67 -71.65
C LEU A 1097 6.62 24.94 -70.40
N ASN A 1098 7.03 24.94 -68.97
CA ASN A 1098 6.70 25.71 -67.51
C ASN A 1098 7.69 26.47 -66.24
N PHE A 1099 7.48 26.63 -64.79
CA PHE A 1099 8.05 27.60 -63.55
C PHE A 1099 8.07 27.43 -61.81
N PRO A 1100 8.65 28.26 -60.73
CA PRO A 1100 8.62 28.14 -59.11
C PRO A 1100 8.31 29.34 -58.01
N LYS A 1101 8.04 29.14 -56.65
CA LYS A 1101 7.60 30.14 -55.55
C LYS A 1101 7.72 29.73 -54.01
N PRO A 1102 7.64 30.61 -52.95
CA PRO A 1102 7.74 32.07 -52.90
C PRO A 1102 9.19 32.54 -53.04
N ASN A 1103 9.34 33.72 -53.63
CA ASN A 1103 10.64 34.28 -53.97
C ASN A 1103 10.54 35.83 -53.92
N PRO A 1104 11.31 36.54 -53.07
CA PRO A 1104 12.32 36.04 -52.14
C PRO A 1104 11.77 35.11 -51.04
N SER A 1105 12.62 34.22 -50.53
CA SER A 1105 12.29 33.34 -49.39
C SER A 1105 13.14 33.67 -48.16
N SER A 1106 12.56 33.47 -46.97
CA SER A 1106 13.25 33.54 -45.68
C SER A 1106 13.45 32.17 -45.01
N GLY A 1107 13.11 31.06 -45.70
CA GLY A 1107 13.37 29.72 -45.16
C GLY A 1107 12.94 28.53 -46.00
N LYS A 1108 11.83 28.60 -46.78
CA LYS A 1108 11.31 27.45 -47.56
C LYS A 1108 10.77 27.85 -48.94
N ILE A 1109 10.76 26.93 -49.92
CA ILE A 1109 10.32 27.21 -51.31
C ILE A 1109 9.79 25.97 -52.08
N ASP A 1110 8.87 26.18 -53.04
CA ASP A 1110 8.20 25.19 -53.90
C ASP A 1110 8.52 25.36 -55.43
N ILE A 1111 8.46 24.27 -56.22
CA ILE A 1111 8.93 24.15 -57.63
C ILE A 1111 8.01 23.21 -58.47
N SER A 1112 7.79 23.43 -59.79
CA SER A 1112 7.02 22.52 -60.69
C SER A 1112 7.45 22.44 -62.18
N PHE A 1113 7.04 21.38 -62.94
CA PHE A 1113 7.42 21.11 -64.36
C PHE A 1113 6.58 20.03 -65.12
N GLU A 1114 6.72 19.86 -66.46
CA GLU A 1114 6.01 18.89 -67.36
C GLU A 1114 6.95 18.12 -68.35
N THR A 1115 6.51 16.99 -68.96
CA THR A 1115 7.16 16.31 -70.13
C THR A 1115 6.15 15.66 -71.12
N VAL A 1116 6.56 15.37 -72.39
CA VAL A 1116 5.74 14.66 -73.41
C VAL A 1116 6.20 13.23 -73.75
N GLU A 1117 7.37 12.81 -73.26
CA GLU A 1117 7.95 11.48 -73.51
C GLU A 1117 8.66 10.97 -72.24
N LYS A 1118 8.62 9.66 -72.01
CA LYS A 1118 9.11 9.01 -70.79
C LYS A 1118 10.65 9.02 -70.71
N GLY A 1119 11.23 9.51 -69.60
CA GLY A 1119 12.68 9.73 -69.52
C GLY A 1119 13.25 9.93 -68.10
N ILE A 1120 14.50 10.36 -68.01
CA ILE A 1120 15.18 10.77 -66.75
C ILE A 1120 15.18 12.30 -66.63
N THR A 1121 15.09 12.83 -65.40
CA THR A 1121 15.04 14.27 -65.10
C THR A 1121 15.77 14.60 -63.80
N THR A 1122 16.48 15.74 -63.77
CA THR A 1122 17.41 16.14 -62.70
C THR A 1122 17.24 17.62 -62.36
N ILE A 1123 17.23 17.99 -61.07
CA ILE A 1123 17.00 19.37 -60.57
C ILE A 1123 17.90 19.68 -59.36
N TRP A 1124 18.50 20.88 -59.30
CA TRP A 1124 19.39 21.33 -58.22
C TRP A 1124 19.42 22.87 -58.09
N ILE A 1125 20.03 23.37 -57.00
CA ILE A 1125 20.33 24.79 -56.73
C ILE A 1125 21.82 25.07 -56.93
N SER A 1126 22.17 26.21 -57.54
CA SER A 1126 23.55 26.70 -57.65
C SER A 1126 23.73 28.15 -57.18
N ASP A 1127 24.97 28.56 -56.95
CA ASP A 1127 25.35 29.98 -56.93
C ASP A 1127 25.21 30.60 -58.35
N LEU A 1128 25.47 31.91 -58.45
CA LEU A 1128 25.48 32.65 -59.71
C LEU A 1128 26.67 32.31 -60.63
N LEU A 1129 27.64 31.52 -60.17
CA LEU A 1129 28.77 31.01 -60.98
C LEU A 1129 28.50 29.59 -61.50
N GLY A 1130 27.35 28.98 -61.14
CA GLY A 1130 26.95 27.63 -61.54
C GLY A 1130 27.43 26.51 -60.63
N ASN A 1131 28.13 26.82 -59.52
CA ASN A 1131 28.56 25.82 -58.54
C ASN A 1131 27.33 25.27 -57.80
N LYS A 1132 27.08 23.96 -57.90
CA LYS A 1132 25.98 23.30 -57.19
C LYS A 1132 26.18 23.41 -55.68
N ILE A 1133 25.19 23.96 -54.99
CA ILE A 1133 25.18 24.08 -53.52
C ILE A 1133 24.30 22.99 -52.89
N LEU A 1134 23.16 22.70 -53.51
CA LEU A 1134 22.17 21.74 -53.00
C LEU A 1134 21.53 20.99 -54.16
N GLU A 1135 21.35 19.66 -54.06
CA GLU A 1135 20.61 18.86 -55.04
C GLU A 1135 19.15 18.66 -54.59
N ILE A 1136 18.21 18.55 -55.54
CA ILE A 1136 16.78 18.42 -55.25
C ILE A 1136 16.21 17.10 -55.82
N ILE A 1137 16.45 16.77 -57.10
CA ILE A 1137 15.99 15.49 -57.72
C ILE A 1137 17.00 14.93 -58.71
N ASN A 1138 17.00 13.61 -58.89
CA ASN A 1138 17.63 12.93 -60.02
C ASN A 1138 16.98 11.55 -60.30
N ASN A 1139 15.81 11.52 -60.96
CA ASN A 1139 14.94 10.33 -61.08
C ASN A 1139 14.27 10.18 -62.47
N GLN A 1140 13.60 9.06 -62.73
CA GLN A 1140 12.71 8.91 -63.89
C GLN A 1140 11.39 9.65 -63.72
N ILE A 1141 10.83 10.11 -64.85
CA ILE A 1141 9.61 10.91 -64.99
C ILE A 1141 8.79 10.39 -66.19
N GLU A 1142 7.46 10.41 -66.05
CA GLU A 1142 6.47 10.08 -67.08
C GLU A 1142 5.99 11.35 -67.81
N PRO A 1143 5.32 11.22 -68.99
CA PRO A 1143 4.60 12.34 -69.60
C PRO A 1143 3.53 12.92 -68.66
N GLY A 1144 3.56 14.23 -68.38
CA GLY A 1144 2.72 14.92 -67.37
C GLY A 1144 3.48 15.87 -66.43
N GLU A 1145 2.78 16.45 -65.44
CA GLU A 1145 3.27 17.50 -64.50
C GLU A 1145 3.66 17.03 -63.08
N HIS A 1146 4.58 17.75 -62.41
CA HIS A 1146 5.21 17.39 -61.12
C HIS A 1146 5.54 18.60 -60.20
N PHE A 1147 5.64 18.41 -58.86
CA PHE A 1147 5.78 19.46 -57.81
C PHE A 1147 6.65 19.06 -56.59
N ILE A 1148 7.47 19.96 -55.99
CA ILE A 1148 8.37 19.69 -54.82
C ILE A 1148 8.62 20.94 -53.91
N THR A 1149 8.85 20.75 -52.59
CA THR A 1149 9.23 21.75 -51.57
C THR A 1149 10.67 21.56 -51.00
N VAL A 1150 11.38 22.63 -50.63
CA VAL A 1150 12.79 22.65 -50.13
C VAL A 1150 12.96 23.58 -48.91
N ASN A 1151 13.90 23.26 -47.99
CA ASN A 1151 14.33 24.10 -46.86
C ASN A 1151 15.68 24.79 -47.16
N LEU A 1152 15.85 26.03 -46.68
CA LEU A 1152 16.94 26.95 -47.01
C LEU A 1152 17.63 27.57 -45.77
N GLU A 1153 17.27 27.14 -44.55
CA GLU A 1153 17.77 27.73 -43.29
C GLU A 1153 19.31 27.70 -43.12
N GLU A 1154 20.03 26.82 -43.81
CA GLU A 1154 21.51 26.76 -43.77
C GLU A 1154 22.21 27.73 -44.76
N LEU A 1155 21.47 28.35 -45.68
CA LEU A 1155 22.03 29.25 -46.70
C LEU A 1155 22.07 30.71 -46.22
N ASN A 1156 23.10 31.46 -46.63
CA ASN A 1156 23.20 32.89 -46.36
C ASN A 1156 22.31 33.71 -47.31
N SER A 1157 21.89 34.91 -46.89
CA SER A 1157 21.12 35.85 -47.70
C SER A 1157 21.87 36.18 -49.01
N GLY A 1158 21.19 36.07 -50.15
CA GLY A 1158 21.82 36.16 -51.48
C GLY A 1158 20.96 35.62 -52.62
N THR A 1159 21.50 35.62 -53.84
CA THR A 1159 20.82 35.18 -55.07
C THR A 1159 21.42 33.87 -55.60
N TYR A 1160 20.56 32.98 -56.07
CA TYR A 1160 20.85 31.59 -56.48
C TYR A 1160 20.03 31.21 -57.75
N LEU A 1161 20.28 30.02 -58.34
CA LEU A 1161 19.59 29.51 -59.53
C LEU A 1161 19.01 28.10 -59.34
N ILE A 1162 18.04 27.69 -60.17
CA ILE A 1162 17.39 26.37 -60.20
C ILE A 1162 17.32 25.84 -61.65
N LEU A 1163 17.60 24.55 -61.93
CA LEU A 1163 17.78 23.98 -63.29
C LEU A 1163 17.01 22.65 -63.54
N MET A 1164 16.75 22.28 -64.81
CA MET A 1164 16.03 21.03 -65.20
C MET A 1164 16.39 20.49 -66.62
N ARG A 1165 16.26 19.18 -66.88
CA ARG A 1165 16.55 18.49 -68.18
C ARG A 1165 15.62 17.30 -68.49
N THR A 1166 15.34 17.02 -69.78
CA THR A 1166 14.64 15.81 -70.28
C THR A 1166 15.44 15.07 -71.38
N ASN A 1167 14.85 14.06 -72.04
CA ASN A 1167 15.46 13.32 -73.16
C ASN A 1167 15.80 14.22 -74.37
N SER A 1168 14.83 15.03 -74.82
CA SER A 1168 14.98 15.89 -76.01
C SER A 1168 15.15 17.39 -75.70
N GLN A 1169 14.95 17.87 -74.45
CA GLN A 1169 14.77 19.31 -74.12
C GLN A 1169 15.38 19.73 -72.75
N PHE A 1170 15.54 21.05 -72.45
CA PHE A 1170 16.31 21.58 -71.29
C PHE A 1170 15.90 22.99 -70.79
N PHE A 1171 15.96 23.31 -69.48
CA PHE A 1171 15.30 24.48 -68.83
C PHE A 1171 16.00 25.05 -67.55
N SER A 1172 15.73 26.32 -67.14
CA SER A 1172 16.30 26.97 -65.90
C SER A 1172 15.51 28.18 -65.34
N LYS A 1173 15.75 28.60 -64.07
CA LYS A 1173 15.08 29.68 -63.28
C LYS A 1173 15.99 30.33 -62.17
N ARG A 1174 15.53 31.41 -61.51
CA ARG A 1174 16.22 32.20 -60.43
C ARG A 1174 15.55 32.07 -59.05
N LEU A 1175 16.34 32.21 -57.98
CA LEU A 1175 15.98 32.21 -56.55
C LEU A 1175 16.68 33.37 -55.79
N ASP A 1176 16.02 33.98 -54.80
CA ASP A 1176 16.57 34.99 -53.89
C ASP A 1176 16.22 34.67 -52.43
N ILE A 1177 17.16 34.87 -51.50
CA ILE A 1177 17.05 34.55 -50.08
C ILE A 1177 17.32 35.79 -49.22
N ILE A 1178 16.44 36.07 -48.26
CA ILE A 1178 16.55 37.19 -47.31
C ILE A 1178 16.32 36.66 -45.88
N LYS A 1179 17.25 36.99 -44.97
CA LYS A 1179 17.18 36.75 -43.53
C LYS A 1179 17.44 38.06 -42.79
#